data_AF-A0A6J0NSW2-F1
#
_entry.id   AF-A0A6J0NSW2-F1
#
_cell.length_a   1.000
_cell.length_b   1.000
_cell.length_c   1.000
_cell.angle_alpha   90.00
_cell.angle_beta   90.00
_cell.angle_gamma   90.00
#
_symmetry.space_group_name_H-M   'P 1'
#
loop_
_entity.id
_entity.type
_entity.pdbx_description
1 polymer ?
#
loop_
_entity_poly.entity_id
_entity_poly.type
_entity_poly.pdbx_seq_one_letter_code
_entity_poly.pdbx_strand_id
1 'polypeptide(L)'
;MVGVIYEQISKATMSWDDGTHAKVKKVHITYDDVIYSVQVTYGTALQVQTPRRGSVGPMSAEFTLESDEYITALSGYALSTQDVVTSLTFTTNKKTYGPYGNKFGYQISVLEKTGKQIAGFRGKKGKILNSVDVHYAPIPTGTSGLETSSGAQKLHVGGLAGGTAWDDGSDHDGVTNIYVGWNLDGIQYVMFGYVKDGQPKQGGHHGSTNGYKGEIVINDPGEHLVSVEGWYDSTNFILGIQFKTNGHKIYDSMGFKFNGDTDTKFTLQVQDKKIIGIHGFASDHLNSIGAYFVPLPSTTTLPIVPPEKVGAVWDDGAYGKVKKVFIGLGQDGITSVKFEYKNGSKVVKGVEHGTPTLLGFEKFTLQLGSDEYITAYSAYVEKLATQNVVTSLTFTTNKKNYGPYGNKSGFEIFVPEETGKQIAGFHGISGNVLNTLGGYYAPIPMPPTKKLDAEGGTGGTAWDDGSDHDGVTKIYVRTGAAGVQYVKFDYVKDGQPKQETRHGVDGSRGLTREIVINYPDEHLVSVEGWYDSSNIILGIQFKTNKKTSDYLGFESDGTGTEFTLQVQNKIIGFHGFSSNHLHSIGAYFVPLPSTTSLPIVPSKKLGAVWDDHTHDKVKKVFVGLGQDGIASVKFVYIDGSYRVYGVERGKPTLLGFEEFTLGSYEYITALSAYTKTLSTQDVVTSLTFTTNKKTYGPYGNKSGLLFSFPEETGKQIAGFHGTSDSVLNSIEVHYAPIPAVQKLDAQGSTGGTEWDDGSDHDGVTNICLGFNWLGIRQVMFSYVKDEETKQGSQHGLKDRRGQTIDIVINHPDEYLVSVEGWYDSSNTIMGIKFETNQKIHDYMGLMNASGTKFSLQVQDKKIVGFHGFSTAFLHSVGAYFAPLSSTTTTPIVTPKELEAKGGESES
;
A
#
# COMPACT_ATOMS: atom_id res chain seq x y z
N MET A 1 41.51 7.70 28.36
CA MET A 1 42.51 8.38 27.51
C MET A 1 42.12 8.26 26.01
N VAL A 2 40.84 8.48 25.68
CA VAL A 2 40.27 8.39 24.30
C VAL A 2 39.63 9.72 23.88
N GLY A 3 39.43 10.66 24.81
CA GLY A 3 38.77 11.95 24.57
C GLY A 3 39.67 13.08 24.06
N VAL A 4 40.97 12.85 23.82
CA VAL A 4 41.93 13.92 23.45
C VAL A 4 42.39 13.84 21.97
N ILE A 5 41.93 12.85 21.21
CA ILE A 5 42.26 12.75 19.76
C ILE A 5 41.17 13.41 18.88
N TYR A 6 40.00 13.75 19.43
CA TYR A 6 38.86 14.27 18.67
C TYR A 6 38.76 15.81 18.61
N GLU A 7 39.70 16.55 19.21
CA GLU A 7 39.57 18.02 19.39
C GLU A 7 40.41 18.89 18.42
N GLN A 8 40.97 18.32 17.34
CA GLN A 8 41.67 19.11 16.31
C GLN A 8 41.37 18.68 14.86
N ILE A 9 40.12 18.83 14.40
CA ILE A 9 39.81 18.87 12.96
C ILE A 9 38.68 19.87 12.64
N SER A 10 38.85 21.16 12.96
CA SER A 10 38.18 22.23 12.20
C SER A 10 39.03 22.56 10.97
N LYS A 11 38.94 21.74 9.93
CA LYS A 11 39.51 22.07 8.61
C LYS A 11 38.50 21.74 7.52
N ALA A 12 38.30 22.71 6.64
CA ALA A 12 37.37 22.73 5.51
C ALA A 12 37.05 21.34 4.94
N THR A 13 35.79 20.92 5.07
CA THR A 13 35.26 19.75 4.36
C THR A 13 35.01 20.15 2.90
N MET A 14 35.49 19.34 1.95
CA MET A 14 35.23 19.54 0.52
C MET A 14 34.11 18.60 0.07
N SER A 15 33.13 19.12 -0.66
CA SER A 15 32.19 18.27 -1.38
C SER A 15 32.89 17.58 -2.55
N TRP A 16 32.41 16.39 -2.89
CA TRP A 16 32.86 15.64 -4.06
C TRP A 16 31.66 14.93 -4.68
N ASP A 17 31.72 14.75 -6.00
CA ASP A 17 30.74 13.99 -6.76
C ASP A 17 31.47 13.28 -7.89
N ASP A 18 31.34 11.96 -7.96
CA ASP A 18 31.91 11.15 -9.04
C ASP A 18 31.04 11.18 -10.30
N GLY A 19 29.78 11.62 -10.21
CA GLY A 19 28.79 11.53 -11.28
C GLY A 19 28.19 10.13 -11.44
N THR A 20 27.34 9.95 -12.45
CA THR A 20 26.74 8.64 -12.78
C THR A 20 27.58 7.91 -13.81
N HIS A 21 27.96 6.66 -13.53
CA HIS A 21 28.72 5.80 -14.44
C HIS A 21 27.90 4.59 -14.91
N ALA A 22 28.45 3.79 -15.82
CA ALA A 22 27.79 2.58 -16.33
C ALA A 22 27.78 1.44 -15.29
N LYS A 23 28.86 1.30 -14.51
CA LYS A 23 28.99 0.25 -13.50
C LYS A 23 30.12 0.53 -12.51
N VAL A 24 29.91 0.26 -11.22
CA VAL A 24 31.00 0.16 -10.23
C VAL A 24 31.74 -1.16 -10.46
N LYS A 25 33.06 -1.12 -10.62
CA LYS A 25 33.88 -2.33 -10.79
C LYS A 25 34.59 -2.73 -9.51
N LYS A 26 35.07 -1.75 -8.75
CA LYS A 26 35.89 -1.98 -7.57
C LYS A 26 35.72 -0.84 -6.57
N VAL A 27 35.70 -1.18 -5.29
CA VAL A 27 35.63 -0.23 -4.18
C VAL A 27 36.78 -0.54 -3.22
N HIS A 28 37.52 0.50 -2.84
CA HIS A 28 38.57 0.47 -1.84
C HIS A 28 38.24 1.45 -0.73
N ILE A 29 38.30 0.99 0.52
CA ILE A 29 37.85 1.72 1.71
C ILE A 29 38.96 1.65 2.74
N THR A 30 39.23 2.77 3.42
CA THR A 30 40.11 2.79 4.58
C THR A 30 39.32 3.19 5.83
N TYR A 31 39.50 2.47 6.93
CA TYR A 31 38.67 2.62 8.14
C TYR A 31 39.45 2.31 9.43
N ASP A 32 38.82 2.60 10.56
CA ASP A 32 39.14 2.13 11.92
C ASP A 32 37.82 2.13 12.72
N ASP A 33 37.74 2.86 13.84
CA ASP A 33 36.46 3.19 14.48
C ASP A 33 35.52 4.04 13.61
N VAL A 34 36.07 4.72 12.58
CA VAL A 34 35.33 5.54 11.61
C VAL A 34 35.80 5.29 10.17
N ILE A 35 35.03 5.74 9.19
CA ILE A 35 35.44 5.68 7.77
C ILE A 35 36.38 6.84 7.45
N TYR A 36 37.61 6.52 7.09
CA TYR A 36 38.62 7.51 6.71
C TYR A 36 38.50 7.93 5.25
N SER A 37 38.27 6.96 4.34
CA SER A 37 38.08 7.27 2.93
C SER A 37 37.40 6.16 2.12
N VAL A 38 36.84 6.55 0.98
CA VAL A 38 36.34 5.65 -0.08
C VAL A 38 37.00 6.02 -1.41
N GLN A 39 37.34 5.02 -2.22
CA GLN A 39 37.88 5.17 -3.56
C GLN A 39 37.22 4.15 -4.48
N VAL A 40 36.72 4.60 -5.63
CA VAL A 40 35.91 3.75 -6.53
C VAL A 40 36.52 3.70 -7.92
N THR A 41 36.47 2.54 -8.57
CA THR A 41 36.83 2.37 -9.97
C THR A 41 35.58 2.01 -10.75
N TYR A 42 35.28 2.77 -11.81
CA TYR A 42 34.12 2.54 -12.67
C TYR A 42 34.51 1.85 -13.98
N GLY A 43 33.61 1.04 -14.53
CA GLY A 43 33.81 0.34 -15.80
C GLY A 43 33.33 1.17 -17.00
N THR A 44 34.26 1.75 -17.77
CA THR A 44 34.05 2.20 -19.16
C THR A 44 35.27 1.80 -20.01
N ALA A 45 35.24 2.08 -21.32
CA ALA A 45 36.30 1.73 -22.30
C ALA A 45 37.72 2.25 -21.94
N LEU A 46 37.81 3.18 -20.99
CA LEU A 46 39.04 3.58 -20.30
C LEU A 46 38.78 3.42 -18.79
N GLN A 47 39.58 2.62 -18.09
CA GLN A 47 39.46 2.44 -16.63
C GLN A 47 39.61 3.80 -15.92
N VAL A 48 38.54 4.36 -15.36
CA VAL A 48 38.62 5.60 -14.55
C VAL A 48 38.63 5.23 -13.07
N GLN A 49 39.81 5.27 -12.46
CA GLN A 49 39.94 5.21 -11.01
C GLN A 49 39.73 6.62 -10.43
N THR A 50 38.76 6.80 -9.54
CA THR A 50 38.54 8.11 -8.93
C THR A 50 39.59 8.41 -7.86
N PRO A 51 39.91 9.69 -7.61
CA PRO A 51 40.80 10.03 -6.51
C PRO A 51 40.20 9.61 -5.16
N ARG A 52 41.03 9.20 -4.21
CA ARG A 52 40.57 8.83 -2.86
C ARG A 52 39.80 9.95 -2.17
N ARG A 53 38.65 9.62 -1.58
CA ARG A 53 37.75 10.56 -0.92
C ARG A 53 37.92 10.51 0.60
N GLY A 54 38.97 11.17 1.09
CA GLY A 54 39.33 11.25 2.51
C GLY A 54 40.83 11.00 2.72
N SER A 55 41.27 10.72 3.93
CA SER A 55 42.68 10.34 4.22
C SER A 55 42.84 8.83 4.37
N VAL A 56 44.09 8.35 4.45
CA VAL A 56 44.36 6.91 4.63
C VAL A 56 44.18 6.57 6.10
N GLY A 57 43.25 5.67 6.38
CA GLY A 57 43.04 5.07 7.71
C GLY A 57 44.01 3.92 7.99
N PRO A 58 44.08 3.43 9.24
CA PRO A 58 44.98 2.37 9.65
C PRO A 58 44.60 0.98 9.09
N MET A 59 43.31 0.74 8.79
CA MET A 59 42.84 -0.47 8.11
C MET A 59 42.35 -0.16 6.70
N SER A 60 42.43 -1.14 5.80
CA SER A 60 41.87 -1.05 4.46
C SER A 60 41.20 -2.34 4.00
N ALA A 61 40.14 -2.19 3.22
CA ALA A 61 39.47 -3.29 2.54
C ALA A 61 39.22 -2.93 1.08
N GLU A 62 39.38 -3.90 0.19
CA GLU A 62 39.08 -3.76 -1.23
C GLU A 62 38.21 -4.93 -1.68
N PHE A 63 37.21 -4.63 -2.51
CA PHE A 63 36.45 -5.66 -3.23
C PHE A 63 36.22 -5.28 -4.69
N THR A 64 36.20 -6.30 -5.54
CA THR A 64 35.91 -6.19 -6.98
C THR A 64 34.60 -6.91 -7.26
N LEU A 65 33.72 -6.26 -8.03
CA LEU A 65 32.44 -6.82 -8.45
C LEU A 65 32.63 -7.64 -9.73
N GLU A 66 31.97 -8.80 -9.77
CA GLU A 66 31.89 -9.66 -10.96
C GLU A 66 31.13 -8.96 -12.11
N SER A 67 31.15 -9.55 -13.33
CA SER A 67 30.52 -8.95 -14.53
C SER A 67 29.02 -8.72 -14.41
N ASP A 68 28.33 -9.51 -13.61
CA ASP A 68 26.89 -9.49 -13.33
C ASP A 68 26.57 -9.05 -11.89
N GLU A 69 27.58 -8.73 -11.07
CA GLU A 69 27.41 -8.19 -9.72
C GLU A 69 27.36 -6.65 -9.75
N TYR A 70 26.38 -6.04 -9.10
CA TYR A 70 26.21 -4.59 -8.99
C TYR A 70 25.65 -4.21 -7.60
N ILE A 71 25.97 -3.00 -7.14
CA ILE A 71 25.57 -2.53 -5.81
C ILE A 71 24.09 -2.13 -5.86
N THR A 72 23.28 -2.68 -4.96
CA THR A 72 21.83 -2.42 -4.84
C THR A 72 21.52 -1.46 -3.70
N ALA A 73 22.28 -1.54 -2.59
CA ALA A 73 22.09 -0.66 -1.43
C ALA A 73 23.41 -0.26 -0.78
N LEU A 74 23.38 0.89 -0.12
CA LEU A 74 24.43 1.35 0.78
C LEU A 74 23.80 1.66 2.13
N SER A 75 24.34 1.08 3.19
CA SER A 75 23.92 1.33 4.58
C SER A 75 25.11 1.57 5.50
N GLY A 76 24.90 2.14 6.66
CA GLY A 76 25.98 2.56 7.55
C GLY A 76 25.49 3.22 8.82
N TYR A 77 26.44 3.78 9.58
CA TYR A 77 26.15 4.58 10.78
C TYR A 77 26.90 5.91 10.69
N ALA A 78 26.32 6.97 11.28
CA ALA A 78 26.94 8.28 11.36
C ALA A 78 26.65 8.98 12.70
N LEU A 79 27.48 9.95 13.07
CA LEU A 79 27.29 10.80 14.26
C LEU A 79 26.66 12.14 13.87
N SER A 80 25.55 12.51 14.52
CA SER A 80 24.75 13.70 14.15
C SER A 80 25.41 15.02 14.54
N THR A 81 26.33 14.97 15.51
CA THR A 81 26.97 16.15 16.08
C THR A 81 28.29 16.53 15.40
N GLN A 82 28.83 15.69 14.51
CA GLN A 82 30.17 15.87 13.93
C GLN A 82 30.30 15.56 12.43
N ASP A 83 29.21 15.26 11.72
CA ASP A 83 29.23 14.82 10.31
C ASP A 83 30.31 13.74 10.10
N VAL A 84 30.24 12.62 10.82
CA VAL A 84 31.23 11.53 10.73
C VAL A 84 30.55 10.24 10.35
N VAL A 85 30.96 9.62 9.23
CA VAL A 85 30.52 8.27 8.87
C VAL A 85 31.36 7.27 9.65
N THR A 86 30.71 6.53 10.55
CA THR A 86 31.37 5.58 11.47
C THR A 86 31.44 4.18 10.88
N SER A 87 30.48 3.79 10.05
CA SER A 87 30.57 2.54 9.28
C SER A 87 29.84 2.58 7.94
N LEU A 88 30.26 1.71 7.01
CA LEU A 88 29.62 1.47 5.71
C LEU A 88 29.52 -0.01 5.37
N THR A 89 28.38 -0.38 4.80
CA THR A 89 28.03 -1.72 4.33
C THR A 89 27.45 -1.59 2.92
N PHE A 90 28.00 -2.31 1.96
CA PHE A 90 27.59 -2.33 0.56
C PHE A 90 26.85 -3.62 0.29
N THR A 91 25.59 -3.53 -0.12
CA THR A 91 24.81 -4.70 -0.54
C THR A 91 24.81 -4.74 -2.06
N THR A 92 25.10 -5.92 -2.62
CA THR A 92 25.01 -6.20 -4.05
C THR A 92 23.86 -7.15 -4.33
N ASN A 93 23.54 -7.36 -5.60
CA ASN A 93 22.60 -8.40 -6.03
C ASN A 93 23.10 -9.84 -5.77
N LYS A 94 24.29 -10.03 -5.16
CA LYS A 94 24.84 -11.35 -4.84
C LYS A 94 25.18 -11.52 -3.37
N LYS A 95 25.77 -10.50 -2.74
CA LYS A 95 26.31 -10.59 -1.38
C LYS A 95 26.48 -9.21 -0.74
N THR A 96 26.97 -9.19 0.49
CA THR A 96 27.21 -7.97 1.25
C THR A 96 28.69 -7.81 1.58
N TYR A 97 29.21 -6.59 1.45
CA TYR A 97 30.57 -6.21 1.82
C TYR A 97 30.55 -5.22 2.99
N GLY A 98 31.33 -5.51 4.02
CA GLY A 98 31.31 -4.77 5.29
C GLY A 98 30.47 -5.49 6.36
N PRO A 99 30.10 -4.81 7.46
CA PRO A 99 30.37 -3.41 7.76
C PRO A 99 31.86 -3.13 7.91
N TYR A 100 32.33 -2.06 7.28
CA TYR A 100 33.64 -1.48 7.54
C TYR A 100 33.45 -0.37 8.58
N GLY A 101 34.28 -0.33 9.61
CA GLY A 101 34.14 0.60 10.73
C GLY A 101 33.15 0.17 11.82
N ASN A 102 32.91 1.02 12.82
CA ASN A 102 32.04 0.71 13.94
C ASN A 102 30.58 1.14 13.71
N LYS A 103 29.64 0.27 14.09
CA LYS A 103 28.19 0.55 14.07
C LYS A 103 27.79 1.44 15.25
N PHE A 104 28.29 2.67 15.28
CA PHE A 104 28.09 3.62 16.37
C PHE A 104 27.50 4.93 15.84
N GLY A 105 26.39 5.41 16.43
CA GLY A 105 25.64 6.57 15.96
C GLY A 105 24.24 6.21 15.44
N TYR A 106 23.66 7.07 14.59
CA TYR A 106 22.37 6.79 13.94
C TYR A 106 22.59 6.06 12.62
N GLN A 107 21.64 5.17 12.26
CA GLN A 107 21.72 4.41 11.03
C GLN A 107 21.45 5.32 9.82
N ILE A 108 22.28 5.19 8.80
CA ILE A 108 22.10 5.81 7.48
C ILE A 108 21.90 4.70 6.45
N SER A 109 20.96 4.90 5.53
CA SER A 109 20.74 3.98 4.42
C SER A 109 20.21 4.74 3.22
N VAL A 110 20.66 4.35 2.04
CA VAL A 110 20.01 4.81 0.80
C VAL A 110 19.02 3.73 0.33
N LEU A 111 17.78 4.14 0.07
CA LEU A 111 16.68 3.26 -0.35
C LEU A 111 17.01 2.53 -1.67
N GLU A 112 16.75 1.22 -1.70
CA GLU A 112 16.76 0.45 -2.94
C GLU A 112 15.76 1.04 -3.95
N LYS A 113 16.19 1.18 -5.21
CA LYS A 113 15.31 1.59 -6.32
C LYS A 113 15.14 0.43 -7.28
N THR A 114 13.91 -0.06 -7.40
CA THR A 114 13.53 -1.16 -8.30
C THR A 114 14.07 -0.91 -9.73
N GLY A 115 14.81 -1.89 -10.27
CA GLY A 115 15.36 -1.83 -11.63
C GLY A 115 16.59 -0.94 -11.81
N LYS A 116 17.24 -0.47 -10.74
CA LYS A 116 18.45 0.39 -10.81
C LYS A 116 19.59 -0.14 -9.93
N GLN A 117 20.82 0.16 -10.33
CA GLN A 117 22.05 -0.07 -9.57
C GLN A 117 22.60 1.26 -9.02
N ILE A 118 23.39 1.20 -7.96
CA ILE A 118 24.26 2.30 -7.52
C ILE A 118 25.47 2.35 -8.46
N ALA A 119 25.58 3.44 -9.20
CA ALA A 119 26.54 3.62 -10.28
C ALA A 119 27.43 4.86 -10.11
N GLY A 120 27.38 5.50 -8.94
CA GLY A 120 28.17 6.67 -8.61
C GLY A 120 28.02 7.03 -7.14
N PHE A 121 28.99 7.76 -6.60
CA PHE A 121 28.98 8.22 -5.21
C PHE A 121 29.25 9.73 -5.14
N ARG A 122 28.68 10.39 -4.14
CA ARG A 122 28.89 11.80 -3.83
C ARG A 122 28.90 12.02 -2.32
N GLY A 123 29.40 13.14 -1.84
CA GLY A 123 29.37 13.44 -0.41
C GLY A 123 30.31 14.56 0.01
N LYS A 124 30.64 14.61 1.30
CA LYS A 124 31.62 15.54 1.88
C LYS A 124 32.78 14.76 2.49
N LYS A 125 33.99 15.31 2.35
CA LYS A 125 35.21 14.73 2.95
C LYS A 125 36.07 15.77 3.65
N GLY A 126 36.74 15.33 4.70
CA GLY A 126 37.82 16.04 5.40
C GLY A 126 39.01 15.09 5.57
N LYS A 127 39.57 15.01 6.79
CA LYS A 127 40.50 13.91 7.15
C LYS A 127 39.78 12.56 7.20
N ILE A 128 38.48 12.56 7.42
CA ILE A 128 37.60 11.38 7.45
C ILE A 128 36.46 11.58 6.45
N LEU A 129 35.67 10.54 6.20
CA LEU A 129 34.48 10.65 5.38
C LEU A 129 33.34 11.26 6.20
N ASN A 130 32.84 12.41 5.76
CA ASN A 130 31.85 13.17 6.53
C ASN A 130 30.42 12.85 6.10
N SER A 131 30.20 12.66 4.81
CA SER A 131 28.93 12.16 4.29
C SER A 131 29.13 11.37 3.00
N VAL A 132 28.19 10.48 2.70
CA VAL A 132 28.13 9.72 1.45
C VAL A 132 26.69 9.55 1.01
N ASP A 133 26.47 9.70 -0.29
CA ASP A 133 25.22 9.53 -1.01
C ASP A 133 25.54 8.95 -2.40
N VAL A 134 24.52 8.55 -3.17
CA VAL A 134 24.71 7.72 -4.37
C VAL A 134 23.95 8.23 -5.59
N HIS A 135 24.46 7.87 -6.77
CA HIS A 135 23.78 8.01 -8.05
C HIS A 135 23.26 6.67 -8.55
N TYR A 136 22.08 6.69 -9.18
CA TYR A 136 21.44 5.49 -9.72
C TYR A 136 21.54 5.44 -11.25
N ALA A 137 21.83 4.26 -11.78
CA ALA A 137 21.74 3.96 -13.21
C ALA A 137 20.90 2.69 -13.46
N PRO A 138 20.39 2.46 -14.68
CA PRO A 138 19.81 1.17 -15.05
C PRO A 138 20.80 0.02 -14.79
N ILE A 139 20.28 -1.15 -14.43
CA ILE A 139 21.11 -2.36 -14.23
C ILE A 139 21.90 -2.64 -15.52
N PRO A 140 23.21 -2.96 -15.45
CA PRO A 140 24.00 -3.21 -16.65
C PRO A 140 23.42 -4.42 -17.36
N THR A 141 22.92 -4.23 -18.59
CA THR A 141 22.42 -5.31 -19.45
C THR A 141 23.58 -6.12 -20.00
N GLY A 142 24.14 -6.99 -19.17
CA GLY A 142 25.00 -8.09 -19.59
C GLY A 142 24.15 -9.29 -20.02
N THR A 143 24.01 -9.48 -21.32
CA THR A 143 23.49 -10.66 -22.03
C THR A 143 22.03 -11.05 -21.76
N SER A 144 21.20 -10.86 -22.79
CA SER A 144 19.78 -11.16 -22.89
C SER A 144 19.41 -12.61 -22.51
N GLY A 145 18.58 -12.78 -21.48
CA GLY A 145 17.66 -13.91 -21.36
C GLY A 145 16.32 -13.50 -21.95
N LEU A 146 15.83 -14.25 -22.94
CA LEU A 146 14.54 -13.98 -23.58
C LEU A 146 13.43 -14.56 -22.68
N GLU A 147 12.52 -13.73 -22.18
CA GLU A 147 11.31 -14.21 -21.49
C GLU A 147 10.38 -14.89 -22.49
N THR A 148 9.87 -16.06 -22.13
CA THR A 148 8.86 -16.77 -22.93
C THR A 148 7.46 -16.40 -22.44
N SER A 149 6.44 -16.58 -23.29
CA SER A 149 5.03 -16.24 -23.04
C SER A 149 4.36 -16.92 -21.83
N SER A 150 5.11 -17.70 -21.04
CA SER A 150 4.68 -18.43 -19.84
C SER A 150 5.19 -17.81 -18.53
N GLY A 151 5.97 -16.72 -18.57
CA GLY A 151 6.58 -16.10 -17.38
C GLY A 151 7.78 -16.87 -16.82
N ALA A 152 8.14 -18.03 -17.38
CA ALA A 152 9.33 -18.78 -17.00
C ALA A 152 10.60 -18.14 -17.58
N GLN A 153 11.61 -17.96 -16.72
CA GLN A 153 12.92 -17.47 -17.15
C GLN A 153 13.67 -18.60 -17.85
N LYS A 154 13.98 -18.42 -19.13
CA LYS A 154 14.81 -19.33 -19.92
C LYS A 154 16.28 -18.97 -19.75
N LEU A 155 17.08 -19.87 -19.17
CA LEU A 155 18.53 -19.73 -19.13
C LEU A 155 19.16 -20.48 -20.31
N HIS A 156 20.00 -19.81 -21.09
CA HIS A 156 20.62 -20.41 -22.27
C HIS A 156 21.67 -21.49 -21.90
N VAL A 157 21.86 -22.41 -22.85
CA VAL A 157 22.60 -23.68 -22.75
C VAL A 157 24.01 -23.60 -22.14
N GLY A 158 24.30 -24.50 -21.20
CA GLY A 158 25.66 -24.92 -20.84
C GLY A 158 26.14 -26.06 -21.75
N GLY A 159 27.34 -25.94 -22.32
CA GLY A 159 27.85 -26.79 -23.41
C GLY A 159 27.98 -26.02 -24.73
N LEU A 160 28.30 -26.72 -25.83
CA LEU A 160 28.47 -26.11 -27.17
C LEU A 160 27.32 -26.53 -28.11
N ALA A 161 26.96 -25.64 -29.06
CA ALA A 161 25.87 -25.87 -30.01
C ALA A 161 26.25 -26.94 -31.06
N GLY A 162 26.04 -28.21 -30.73
CA GLY A 162 26.15 -29.35 -31.63
C GLY A 162 24.95 -30.30 -31.47
N GLY A 163 24.51 -30.94 -32.56
CA GLY A 163 23.36 -31.85 -32.55
C GLY A 163 22.00 -31.19 -32.82
N THR A 164 20.92 -31.95 -32.59
CA THR A 164 19.53 -31.52 -32.76
C THR A 164 19.02 -30.81 -31.51
N ALA A 165 18.38 -29.65 -31.70
CA ALA A 165 17.76 -28.90 -30.61
C ALA A 165 16.52 -29.64 -30.08
N TRP A 166 16.33 -29.61 -28.76
CA TRP A 166 15.16 -30.17 -28.08
C TRP A 166 14.72 -29.27 -26.93
N ASP A 167 13.44 -29.33 -26.59
CA ASP A 167 12.81 -28.50 -25.58
C ASP A 167 11.58 -29.23 -25.02
N ASP A 168 11.61 -29.60 -23.73
CA ASP A 168 10.50 -30.32 -23.12
C ASP A 168 9.32 -29.39 -22.77
N GLY A 169 9.53 -28.07 -22.79
CA GLY A 169 8.51 -27.06 -22.51
C GLY A 169 8.69 -26.36 -21.16
N SER A 170 8.09 -25.16 -21.05
CA SER A 170 8.21 -24.25 -19.89
C SER A 170 6.92 -24.14 -19.07
N ASP A 171 5.94 -25.01 -19.31
CA ASP A 171 4.59 -24.96 -18.75
C ASP A 171 4.29 -26.11 -17.77
N HIS A 172 5.34 -26.67 -17.18
CA HIS A 172 5.23 -27.72 -16.17
C HIS A 172 5.27 -27.14 -14.75
N ASP A 173 4.68 -27.86 -13.80
CA ASP A 173 4.65 -27.51 -12.38
C ASP A 173 5.97 -27.85 -11.67
N GLY A 174 6.72 -28.85 -12.13
CA GLY A 174 7.97 -29.32 -11.52
C GLY A 174 8.53 -30.61 -12.15
N VAL A 175 9.78 -30.96 -11.81
CA VAL A 175 10.48 -32.19 -12.26
C VAL A 175 10.33 -33.29 -11.21
N THR A 176 9.91 -34.50 -11.61
CA THR A 176 9.70 -35.65 -10.72
C THR A 176 10.76 -36.73 -10.86
N ASN A 177 11.26 -36.98 -12.06
CA ASN A 177 12.23 -38.04 -12.32
C ASN A 177 13.29 -37.55 -13.31
N ILE A 178 14.51 -38.02 -13.16
CA ILE A 178 15.60 -37.74 -14.09
C ILE A 178 16.28 -39.06 -14.43
N TYR A 179 16.33 -39.37 -15.71
CA TYR A 179 17.04 -40.51 -16.26
C TYR A 179 18.25 -40.00 -17.01
N VAL A 180 19.43 -40.53 -16.68
CA VAL A 180 20.69 -40.18 -17.37
C VAL A 180 21.37 -41.46 -17.83
N GLY A 181 21.78 -41.48 -19.10
CA GLY A 181 22.63 -42.52 -19.67
C GLY A 181 24.05 -42.03 -19.87
N TRP A 182 25.06 -42.82 -19.52
CA TRP A 182 26.47 -42.48 -19.77
C TRP A 182 27.35 -43.70 -20.10
N ASN A 183 28.48 -43.49 -20.77
CA ASN A 183 29.50 -44.51 -21.05
C ASN A 183 30.92 -43.90 -20.96
N LEU A 184 31.92 -44.56 -21.54
CA LEU A 184 33.32 -44.08 -21.57
C LEU A 184 33.52 -42.84 -22.46
N ASP A 185 32.48 -42.39 -23.16
CA ASP A 185 32.47 -41.21 -24.02
C ASP A 185 31.54 -40.12 -23.46
N GLY A 186 31.25 -40.13 -22.14
CA GLY A 186 30.45 -39.08 -21.48
C GLY A 186 28.95 -39.35 -21.44
N ILE A 187 28.15 -38.30 -21.28
CA ILE A 187 26.68 -38.37 -21.16
C ILE A 187 26.06 -38.64 -22.54
N GLN A 188 25.36 -39.77 -22.64
CA GLN A 188 24.75 -40.25 -23.88
C GLN A 188 23.33 -39.73 -24.06
N TYR A 189 22.52 -39.76 -23.00
CA TYR A 189 21.15 -39.25 -23.05
C TYR A 189 20.63 -38.73 -21.71
N VAL A 190 19.59 -37.91 -21.79
CA VAL A 190 18.75 -37.50 -20.65
C VAL A 190 17.26 -37.63 -20.99
N MET A 191 16.46 -37.90 -19.96
CA MET A 191 15.01 -37.89 -20.03
C MET A 191 14.45 -37.46 -18.68
N PHE A 192 13.40 -36.64 -18.68
CA PHE A 192 12.83 -36.06 -17.47
C PHE A 192 11.35 -36.47 -17.31
N GLY A 193 10.92 -36.70 -16.08
CA GLY A 193 9.51 -36.75 -15.69
C GLY A 193 9.08 -35.40 -15.10
N TYR A 194 7.86 -34.98 -15.39
CA TYR A 194 7.29 -33.69 -15.00
C TYR A 194 5.92 -33.86 -14.36
N VAL A 195 5.48 -32.85 -13.62
CA VAL A 195 4.05 -32.64 -13.28
C VAL A 195 3.52 -31.51 -14.17
N LYS A 196 2.33 -31.68 -14.74
CA LYS A 196 1.61 -30.62 -15.46
C LYS A 196 0.13 -30.67 -15.10
N ASP A 197 -0.43 -29.56 -14.66
CA ASP A 197 -1.81 -29.46 -14.18
C ASP A 197 -2.12 -30.51 -13.09
N GLY A 198 -1.11 -30.82 -12.25
CA GLY A 198 -1.19 -31.87 -11.22
C GLY A 198 -1.18 -33.32 -11.72
N GLN A 199 -0.90 -33.57 -13.00
CA GLN A 199 -0.77 -34.92 -13.58
C GLN A 199 0.67 -35.24 -13.99
N PRO A 200 1.14 -36.49 -13.84
CA PRO A 200 2.47 -36.90 -14.28
C PRO A 200 2.55 -36.90 -15.81
N LYS A 201 3.61 -36.31 -16.35
CA LYS A 201 3.93 -36.24 -17.79
C LYS A 201 5.38 -36.64 -18.00
N GLN A 202 5.64 -37.55 -18.94
CA GLN A 202 7.00 -37.92 -19.31
C GLN A 202 7.51 -37.01 -20.45
N GLY A 203 8.72 -36.49 -20.29
CA GLY A 203 9.44 -35.71 -21.30
C GLY A 203 10.04 -36.58 -22.40
N GLY A 204 10.67 -35.93 -23.39
CA GLY A 204 11.34 -36.61 -24.49
C GLY A 204 12.60 -37.34 -24.05
N HIS A 205 13.02 -38.32 -24.86
CA HIS A 205 14.33 -38.96 -24.73
C HIS A 205 15.33 -38.24 -25.63
N HIS A 206 16.36 -37.63 -25.05
CA HIS A 206 17.28 -36.75 -25.76
C HIS A 206 18.70 -37.31 -25.74
N GLY A 207 19.18 -37.82 -26.88
CA GLY A 207 20.47 -38.51 -27.02
C GLY A 207 20.33 -39.97 -27.47
N SER A 208 21.39 -40.77 -27.39
CA SER A 208 21.39 -42.17 -27.82
C SER A 208 20.81 -43.14 -26.77
N THR A 209 20.43 -44.36 -27.14
CA THR A 209 19.80 -45.33 -26.21
C THR A 209 20.80 -46.20 -25.42
N ASN A 210 22.10 -45.95 -25.56
CA ASN A 210 23.18 -46.82 -25.07
C ASN A 210 23.86 -46.24 -23.82
N GLY A 211 24.35 -47.11 -22.93
CA GLY A 211 25.11 -46.72 -21.73
C GLY A 211 24.52 -47.22 -20.40
N TYR A 212 25.26 -47.00 -19.32
CA TYR A 212 24.79 -47.23 -17.95
C TYR A 212 23.69 -46.24 -17.61
N LYS A 213 22.66 -46.70 -16.88
CA LYS A 213 21.47 -45.91 -16.56
C LYS A 213 21.45 -45.53 -15.09
N GLY A 214 21.29 -44.25 -14.81
CA GLY A 214 20.96 -43.71 -13.49
C GLY A 214 19.55 -43.14 -13.48
N GLU A 215 18.84 -43.33 -12.37
CA GLU A 215 17.54 -42.72 -12.11
C GLU A 215 17.62 -41.89 -10.83
N ILE A 216 17.11 -40.66 -10.89
CA ILE A 216 16.85 -39.80 -9.73
C ILE A 216 15.34 -39.64 -9.62
N VAL A 217 14.82 -39.89 -8.41
CA VAL A 217 13.44 -39.59 -8.05
C VAL A 217 13.42 -38.36 -7.16
N ILE A 218 12.66 -37.35 -7.56
CA ILE A 218 12.44 -36.09 -6.84
C ILE A 218 11.05 -36.16 -6.20
N ASN A 219 10.99 -36.02 -4.87
CA ASN A 219 9.76 -36.16 -4.11
C ASN A 219 8.96 -34.84 -4.05
N ASP A 220 8.26 -34.51 -5.14
CA ASP A 220 7.32 -33.37 -5.20
C ASP A 220 6.11 -33.62 -4.25
N PRO A 221 5.59 -32.61 -3.52
CA PRO A 221 5.90 -31.18 -3.59
C PRO A 221 7.02 -30.69 -2.65
N GLY A 222 7.60 -31.56 -1.81
CA GLY A 222 8.57 -31.17 -0.77
C GLY A 222 10.01 -31.01 -1.28
N GLU A 223 10.36 -31.73 -2.34
CA GLU A 223 11.67 -31.70 -3.00
C GLU A 223 11.51 -31.17 -4.42
N HIS A 224 12.29 -30.17 -4.82
CA HIS A 224 12.29 -29.63 -6.17
C HIS A 224 13.71 -29.37 -6.68
N LEU A 225 13.89 -29.54 -7.98
CA LEU A 225 15.17 -29.29 -8.65
C LEU A 225 15.49 -27.79 -8.65
N VAL A 226 16.65 -27.40 -8.13
CA VAL A 226 17.06 -25.98 -8.03
C VAL A 226 18.30 -25.67 -8.86
N SER A 227 19.12 -26.68 -9.16
CA SER A 227 20.35 -26.49 -9.91
C SER A 227 20.76 -27.74 -10.68
N VAL A 228 21.33 -27.52 -11.87
CA VAL A 228 22.00 -28.52 -12.69
C VAL A 228 23.44 -28.06 -12.91
N GLU A 229 24.40 -28.89 -12.56
CA GLU A 229 25.82 -28.64 -12.83
C GLU A 229 26.31 -29.66 -13.84
N GLY A 230 27.11 -29.23 -14.81
CA GLY A 230 27.74 -30.12 -15.76
C GLY A 230 29.13 -29.64 -16.16
N TRP A 231 29.88 -30.52 -16.81
CA TRP A 231 31.21 -30.20 -17.33
C TRP A 231 31.47 -30.91 -18.65
N TYR A 232 32.31 -30.28 -19.47
CA TYR A 232 32.71 -30.73 -20.79
C TYR A 232 34.16 -30.33 -21.08
N ASP A 233 34.83 -31.04 -21.98
CA ASP A 233 36.18 -30.71 -22.45
C ASP A 233 36.16 -30.26 -23.92
N SER A 234 37.28 -30.36 -24.63
CA SER A 234 37.39 -30.02 -26.05
C SER A 234 36.65 -30.97 -27.01
N THR A 235 36.04 -32.06 -26.53
CA THR A 235 35.31 -33.05 -27.34
C THR A 235 33.86 -32.65 -27.68
N ASN A 236 33.39 -31.50 -27.17
CA ASN A 236 32.10 -30.85 -27.50
C ASN A 236 30.82 -31.57 -27.03
N PHE A 237 30.88 -32.45 -26.02
CA PHE A 237 29.72 -33.03 -25.34
C PHE A 237 29.91 -33.07 -23.82
N ILE A 238 28.80 -33.17 -23.07
CA ILE A 238 28.80 -33.18 -21.61
C ILE A 238 29.42 -34.49 -21.11
N LEU A 239 30.49 -34.39 -20.35
CA LEU A 239 31.23 -35.53 -19.79
C LEU A 239 30.62 -36.04 -18.48
N GLY A 240 30.10 -35.12 -17.67
CA GLY A 240 29.40 -35.46 -16.44
C GLY A 240 28.39 -34.40 -16.03
N ILE A 241 27.39 -34.83 -15.26
CA ILE A 241 26.27 -34.01 -14.81
C ILE A 241 25.88 -34.34 -13.37
N GLN A 242 25.42 -33.34 -12.64
CA GLN A 242 25.00 -33.42 -11.24
C GLN A 242 23.78 -32.54 -10.99
N PHE A 243 22.85 -33.03 -10.18
CA PHE A 243 21.60 -32.37 -9.86
C PHE A 243 21.52 -32.02 -8.37
N LYS A 244 20.94 -30.86 -8.06
CA LYS A 244 20.75 -30.38 -6.68
C LYS A 244 19.30 -30.00 -6.43
N THR A 245 18.77 -30.37 -5.27
CA THR A 245 17.42 -30.02 -4.80
C THR A 245 17.46 -29.08 -3.60
N ASN A 246 16.32 -28.48 -3.26
CA ASN A 246 16.14 -27.49 -2.18
C ASN A 246 16.51 -27.96 -0.76
N GLY A 247 16.62 -29.26 -0.51
CA GLY A 247 17.08 -29.80 0.77
C GLY A 247 18.60 -29.93 0.93
N HIS A 248 19.40 -29.25 0.09
CA HIS A 248 20.86 -29.45 -0.05
C HIS A 248 21.27 -30.89 -0.43
N LYS A 249 20.33 -31.70 -0.91
CA LYS A 249 20.61 -33.04 -1.41
C LYS A 249 21.28 -32.89 -2.78
N ILE A 250 22.54 -33.29 -2.84
CA ILE A 250 23.33 -33.36 -4.06
C ILE A 250 23.34 -34.82 -4.50
N TYR A 251 22.79 -35.10 -5.67
CA TYR A 251 22.85 -36.44 -6.23
C TYR A 251 24.25 -36.74 -6.75
N ASP A 252 24.66 -38.01 -6.69
CA ASP A 252 25.96 -38.42 -7.20
C ASP A 252 26.14 -38.01 -8.66
N SER A 253 27.33 -37.50 -8.99
CA SER A 253 27.67 -37.14 -10.36
C SER A 253 27.57 -38.35 -11.27
N MET A 254 26.88 -38.20 -12.40
CA MET A 254 26.77 -39.20 -13.45
C MET A 254 27.75 -38.88 -14.56
N GLY A 255 28.34 -39.91 -15.18
CA GLY A 255 29.42 -39.73 -16.14
C GLY A 255 30.81 -39.61 -15.50
N PHE A 256 31.74 -38.93 -16.18
CA PHE A 256 33.09 -38.71 -15.70
C PHE A 256 33.11 -37.73 -14.53
N LYS A 257 34.00 -37.95 -13.56
CA LYS A 257 34.22 -36.96 -12.50
C LYS A 257 34.90 -35.73 -13.07
N PHE A 258 34.50 -34.56 -12.57
CA PHE A 258 35.10 -33.28 -12.96
C PHE A 258 36.62 -33.29 -12.72
N ASN A 259 37.38 -33.05 -13.79
CA ASN A 259 38.81 -32.83 -13.75
C ASN A 259 39.12 -31.32 -13.89
N GLY A 260 39.52 -30.68 -12.79
CA GLY A 260 39.71 -29.23 -12.72
C GLY A 260 40.81 -28.64 -13.61
N ASP A 261 41.66 -29.48 -14.21
CA ASP A 261 42.76 -29.05 -15.07
C ASP A 261 42.40 -29.01 -16.57
N THR A 262 41.39 -29.78 -17.01
CA THR A 262 41.03 -29.95 -18.43
C THR A 262 39.59 -29.62 -18.78
N ASP A 263 38.71 -29.59 -17.77
CA ASP A 263 37.26 -29.53 -17.99
C ASP A 263 36.72 -28.12 -17.75
N THR A 264 35.76 -27.70 -18.57
CA THR A 264 34.97 -26.49 -18.35
C THR A 264 33.70 -26.84 -17.62
N LYS A 265 33.48 -26.22 -16.45
CA LYS A 265 32.26 -26.40 -15.64
C LYS A 265 31.23 -25.31 -15.91
N PHE A 266 29.95 -25.70 -15.95
CA PHE A 266 28.82 -24.79 -15.97
C PHE A 266 27.81 -25.13 -14.87
N THR A 267 27.04 -24.12 -14.47
CA THR A 267 25.96 -24.25 -13.48
C THR A 267 24.73 -23.54 -14.01
N LEU A 268 23.60 -24.25 -14.06
CA LEU A 268 22.27 -23.70 -14.31
C LEU A 268 21.57 -23.54 -12.97
N GLN A 269 21.59 -22.33 -12.43
CA GLN A 269 20.94 -22.00 -11.17
C GLN A 269 20.46 -20.56 -11.20
N VAL A 270 19.25 -20.33 -10.70
CA VAL A 270 18.73 -18.99 -10.43
C VAL A 270 18.31 -18.95 -8.97
N GLN A 271 18.81 -17.95 -8.24
CA GLN A 271 18.48 -17.76 -6.83
C GLN A 271 16.96 -17.62 -6.65
N ASP A 272 16.42 -18.28 -5.62
CA ASP A 272 15.01 -18.26 -5.26
C ASP A 272 14.07 -18.75 -6.37
N LYS A 273 14.54 -19.65 -7.25
CA LYS A 273 13.72 -20.27 -8.30
C LYS A 273 13.91 -21.79 -8.35
N LYS A 274 12.86 -22.51 -8.75
CA LYS A 274 12.92 -23.93 -9.10
C LYS A 274 12.96 -24.14 -10.60
N ILE A 275 13.57 -25.24 -11.02
CA ILE A 275 13.60 -25.70 -12.40
C ILE A 275 12.33 -26.49 -12.69
N ILE A 276 11.60 -26.08 -13.73
CA ILE A 276 10.35 -26.73 -14.16
C ILE A 276 10.45 -27.37 -15.54
N GLY A 277 11.43 -27.00 -16.34
CA GLY A 277 11.58 -27.50 -17.70
C GLY A 277 13.04 -27.50 -18.11
N ILE A 278 13.40 -28.36 -19.07
CA ILE A 278 14.76 -28.51 -19.57
C ILE A 278 14.71 -28.40 -21.10
N HIS A 279 15.74 -27.80 -21.68
CA HIS A 279 15.96 -27.75 -23.12
C HIS A 279 17.45 -27.94 -23.43
N GLY A 280 17.82 -28.17 -24.67
CA GLY A 280 19.23 -28.37 -25.00
C GLY A 280 19.47 -28.75 -26.44
N PHE A 281 20.65 -29.30 -26.69
CA PHE A 281 21.02 -29.92 -27.96
C PHE A 281 21.59 -31.32 -27.68
N ALA A 282 21.20 -32.29 -28.49
CA ALA A 282 21.70 -33.66 -28.39
C ALA A 282 21.90 -34.27 -29.79
N SER A 283 22.91 -35.12 -29.90
CA SER A 283 23.19 -35.97 -31.06
C SER A 283 23.21 -37.43 -30.59
N ASP A 284 24.26 -38.19 -30.88
CA ASP A 284 24.51 -39.48 -30.21
C ASP A 284 24.95 -39.28 -28.74
N HIS A 285 25.26 -38.03 -28.37
CA HIS A 285 25.63 -37.57 -27.02
C HIS A 285 24.79 -36.37 -26.59
N LEU A 286 24.77 -36.08 -25.29
CA LEU A 286 24.24 -34.82 -24.78
C LEU A 286 25.26 -33.69 -25.02
N ASN A 287 24.97 -32.79 -25.97
CA ASN A 287 25.89 -31.70 -26.32
C ASN A 287 25.74 -30.49 -25.40
N SER A 288 24.52 -30.17 -24.99
CA SER A 288 24.25 -29.06 -24.08
C SER A 288 22.89 -29.20 -23.38
N ILE A 289 22.77 -28.50 -22.24
CA ILE A 289 21.55 -28.48 -21.43
C ILE A 289 21.29 -27.06 -20.91
N GLY A 290 20.02 -26.67 -20.85
CA GLY A 290 19.49 -25.40 -20.38
C GLY A 290 18.20 -25.65 -19.59
N ALA A 291 17.70 -24.63 -18.89
CA ALA A 291 16.61 -24.81 -17.93
C ALA A 291 15.64 -23.62 -17.89
N TYR A 292 14.37 -23.94 -17.62
CA TYR A 292 13.30 -23.00 -17.32
C TYR A 292 13.10 -22.87 -15.82
N PHE A 293 13.12 -21.62 -15.33
CA PHE A 293 13.03 -21.30 -13.92
C PHE A 293 11.75 -20.52 -13.60
N VAL A 294 11.10 -20.89 -12.49
CA VAL A 294 9.98 -20.13 -11.90
C VAL A 294 10.29 -19.74 -10.45
N PRO A 295 9.85 -18.55 -9.99
CA PRO A 295 10.04 -18.11 -8.61
C PRO A 295 9.53 -19.13 -7.59
N LEU A 296 10.33 -19.35 -6.55
CA LEU A 296 9.87 -19.97 -5.31
C LEU A 296 9.04 -18.96 -4.52
N PRO A 297 8.05 -19.42 -3.73
CA PRO A 297 7.43 -18.58 -2.72
C PRO A 297 8.54 -17.98 -1.85
N SER A 298 8.57 -16.65 -1.75
CA SER A 298 9.70 -15.91 -1.19
C SER A 298 10.01 -16.37 0.24
N THR A 299 11.26 -16.78 0.48
CA THR A 299 11.77 -17.12 1.80
C THR A 299 12.43 -15.90 2.43
N THR A 300 11.98 -15.51 3.62
CA THR A 300 12.73 -14.56 4.45
C THR A 300 13.40 -15.36 5.55
N THR A 301 14.64 -15.78 5.32
CA THR A 301 15.48 -16.34 6.39
C THR A 301 16.12 -15.20 7.17
N LEU A 302 16.02 -15.23 8.50
CA LEU A 302 16.84 -14.39 9.37
C LEU A 302 18.34 -14.65 9.07
N PRO A 303 19.21 -13.62 9.09
CA PRO A 303 20.65 -13.83 9.12
C PRO A 303 21.03 -14.49 10.44
N ILE A 304 21.53 -15.73 10.39
CA ILE A 304 22.12 -16.40 11.55
C ILE A 304 23.58 -15.93 11.68
N VAL A 305 23.88 -15.18 12.72
CA VAL A 305 25.20 -15.28 13.38
C VAL A 305 25.24 -16.68 13.98
N PRO A 306 26.21 -17.56 13.65
CA PRO A 306 26.18 -18.92 14.16
C PRO A 306 26.49 -18.94 15.66
N PRO A 307 25.64 -19.56 16.51
CA PRO A 307 26.09 -20.18 17.73
C PRO A 307 26.01 -21.70 17.56
N GLU A 308 26.84 -22.41 18.32
CA GLU A 308 26.98 -23.87 18.32
C GLU A 308 25.62 -24.60 18.29
N LYS A 309 25.53 -25.70 17.51
CA LYS A 309 24.31 -26.50 17.31
C LYS A 309 23.72 -26.98 18.64
N VAL A 310 22.70 -26.30 19.14
CA VAL A 310 21.83 -26.75 20.23
C VAL A 310 20.39 -26.82 19.70
N GLY A 311 20.01 -27.94 19.08
CA GLY A 311 18.66 -28.18 18.56
C GLY A 311 18.61 -28.85 17.17
N ALA A 312 17.48 -29.48 16.85
CA ALA A 312 17.19 -30.05 15.54
C ALA A 312 16.62 -28.98 14.60
N VAL A 313 17.12 -28.94 13.36
CA VAL A 313 16.58 -28.11 12.28
C VAL A 313 15.32 -28.77 11.74
N TRP A 314 14.27 -27.99 11.52
CA TRP A 314 13.01 -28.45 10.96
C TRP A 314 12.45 -27.45 9.95
N ASP A 315 11.66 -27.95 9.01
CA ASP A 315 11.05 -27.18 7.94
C ASP A 315 9.73 -27.86 7.54
N ASP A 316 8.61 -27.17 7.74
CA ASP A 316 7.30 -27.68 7.31
C ASP A 316 7.04 -27.42 5.81
N GLY A 317 7.81 -26.53 5.18
CA GLY A 317 7.58 -26.04 3.82
C GLY A 317 6.48 -24.98 3.74
N ALA A 318 6.23 -24.48 2.51
CA ALA A 318 5.18 -23.51 2.22
C ALA A 318 3.89 -24.21 1.76
N TYR A 319 2.74 -23.78 2.29
CA TYR A 319 1.42 -24.29 1.93
C TYR A 319 0.52 -23.20 1.36
N GLY A 320 -0.74 -23.53 1.06
CA GLY A 320 -1.73 -22.55 0.60
C GLY A 320 -2.18 -21.57 1.68
N LYS A 321 -2.26 -21.96 2.96
CA LYS A 321 -2.66 -21.08 4.08
C LYS A 321 -2.41 -21.75 5.44
N VAL A 322 -2.02 -20.98 6.47
CA VAL A 322 -2.04 -21.46 7.87
C VAL A 322 -3.47 -21.49 8.37
N LYS A 323 -3.89 -22.60 9.00
CA LYS A 323 -5.24 -22.78 9.55
C LYS A 323 -5.26 -22.64 11.07
N LYS A 324 -4.29 -23.25 11.74
CA LYS A 324 -4.22 -23.27 13.20
C LYS A 324 -2.77 -23.29 13.65
N VAL A 325 -2.50 -22.61 14.76
CA VAL A 325 -1.19 -22.56 15.40
C VAL A 325 -1.31 -23.09 16.82
N PHE A 326 -0.37 -23.92 17.23
CA PHE A 326 -0.21 -24.45 18.58
C PHE A 326 1.15 -24.02 19.11
N ILE A 327 1.17 -23.51 20.34
CA ILE A 327 2.33 -23.00 21.04
C ILE A 327 2.44 -23.73 22.38
N GLY A 328 3.49 -24.51 22.56
CA GLY A 328 3.79 -25.21 23.82
C GLY A 328 4.63 -24.31 24.72
N LEU A 329 4.13 -23.99 25.90
CA LEU A 329 4.82 -23.14 26.87
C LEU A 329 5.63 -23.99 27.85
N GLY A 330 6.77 -23.47 28.29
CA GLY A 330 7.59 -24.04 29.35
C GLY A 330 8.11 -22.98 30.30
N GLN A 331 8.90 -23.41 31.28
CA GLN A 331 9.35 -22.56 32.37
C GLN A 331 10.28 -21.42 31.91
N ASP A 332 11.08 -21.69 30.87
CA ASP A 332 12.10 -20.76 30.35
C ASP A 332 11.68 -20.08 29.03
N GLY A 333 10.46 -20.30 28.54
CA GLY A 333 9.98 -19.75 27.27
C GLY A 333 9.09 -20.70 26.48
N ILE A 334 9.14 -20.60 25.16
CA ILE A 334 8.39 -21.48 24.25
C ILE A 334 9.19 -22.76 24.03
N THR A 335 8.55 -23.90 24.24
CA THR A 335 9.18 -25.22 24.20
C THR A 335 8.91 -26.00 22.93
N SER A 336 7.74 -25.77 22.32
CA SER A 336 7.37 -26.40 21.05
C SER A 336 6.40 -25.56 20.25
N VAL A 337 6.37 -25.74 18.93
CA VAL A 337 5.34 -25.20 18.04
C VAL A 337 4.81 -26.29 17.12
N LYS A 338 3.56 -26.11 16.68
CA LYS A 338 2.94 -26.98 15.68
C LYS A 338 1.93 -26.19 14.87
N PHE A 339 1.80 -26.53 13.60
CA PHE A 339 0.93 -25.82 12.66
C PHE A 339 -0.02 -26.79 11.95
N GLU A 340 -1.25 -26.37 11.69
CA GLU A 340 -2.13 -27.01 10.70
C GLU A 340 -2.24 -26.08 9.50
N TYR A 341 -2.06 -26.63 8.30
CA TYR A 341 -2.12 -25.91 7.04
C TYR A 341 -3.33 -26.33 6.22
N LYS A 342 -3.73 -25.49 5.27
CA LYS A 342 -4.72 -25.78 4.23
C LYS A 342 -4.04 -25.62 2.88
N ASN A 343 -4.09 -26.67 2.06
CA ASN A 343 -3.62 -26.63 0.67
C ASN A 343 -4.79 -27.03 -0.25
N GLY A 344 -5.39 -26.05 -0.93
CA GLY A 344 -6.67 -26.23 -1.62
C GLY A 344 -7.78 -26.65 -0.64
N SER A 345 -8.48 -27.75 -0.91
CA SER A 345 -9.52 -28.31 -0.03
C SER A 345 -8.99 -29.19 1.10
N LYS A 346 -7.71 -29.56 1.08
CA LYS A 346 -7.11 -30.51 2.04
C LYS A 346 -6.51 -29.78 3.25
N VAL A 347 -6.65 -30.40 4.43
CA VAL A 347 -5.99 -29.96 5.67
C VAL A 347 -4.76 -30.83 5.89
N VAL A 348 -3.60 -30.21 5.99
CA VAL A 348 -2.32 -30.86 6.31
C VAL A 348 -2.01 -30.57 7.78
N LYS A 349 -1.82 -31.61 8.58
CA LYS A 349 -1.39 -31.45 9.98
C LYS A 349 0.13 -31.48 10.00
N GLY A 350 0.75 -30.36 10.38
CA GLY A 350 2.19 -30.26 10.56
C GLY A 350 2.68 -31.12 11.73
N VAL A 351 3.97 -31.44 11.68
CA VAL A 351 4.66 -32.16 12.74
C VAL A 351 4.87 -31.22 13.93
N GLU A 352 5.01 -31.78 15.13
CA GLU A 352 5.32 -31.00 16.31
C GLU A 352 6.83 -30.78 16.41
N HIS A 353 7.24 -29.53 16.61
CA HIS A 353 8.64 -29.13 16.64
C HIS A 353 9.02 -28.63 18.03
N GLY A 354 9.93 -29.34 18.70
CA GLY A 354 10.35 -29.08 20.08
C GLY A 354 9.83 -30.14 21.06
N THR A 355 10.06 -29.93 22.37
CA THR A 355 9.67 -30.89 23.41
C THR A 355 8.52 -30.32 24.23
N PRO A 356 7.27 -30.80 24.09
CA PRO A 356 6.13 -30.27 24.82
C PRO A 356 6.28 -30.51 26.33
N THR A 357 5.84 -29.55 27.14
CA THR A 357 5.79 -29.72 28.59
C THR A 357 4.45 -30.28 29.05
N LEU A 358 4.38 -30.71 30.32
CA LEU A 358 3.14 -31.12 30.98
C LEU A 358 2.10 -29.98 31.11
N LEU A 359 2.46 -28.72 30.81
CA LEU A 359 1.57 -27.55 30.89
C LEU A 359 0.63 -27.42 29.67
N GLY A 360 0.85 -28.21 28.60
CA GLY A 360 -0.02 -28.24 27.43
C GLY A 360 0.26 -27.15 26.37
N PHE A 361 -0.69 -26.97 25.45
CA PHE A 361 -0.59 -26.02 24.33
C PHE A 361 -1.58 -24.86 24.47
N GLU A 362 -1.10 -23.64 24.27
CA GLU A 362 -1.95 -22.56 23.80
C GLU A 362 -2.17 -22.70 22.30
N LYS A 363 -3.38 -22.43 21.82
CA LYS A 363 -3.70 -22.59 20.40
C LYS A 363 -4.69 -21.54 19.95
N PHE A 364 -4.53 -21.09 18.71
CA PHE A 364 -5.53 -20.26 18.06
C PHE A 364 -5.83 -20.80 16.66
N THR A 365 -7.08 -20.66 16.26
CA THR A 365 -7.57 -21.04 14.94
C THR A 365 -7.92 -19.77 14.21
N LEU A 366 -7.37 -19.60 13.01
CA LEU A 366 -7.76 -18.52 12.12
C LEU A 366 -9.20 -18.81 11.65
N GLN A 367 -10.10 -17.84 11.79
CA GLN A 367 -11.53 -18.04 11.58
C GLN A 367 -11.78 -18.58 10.17
N LEU A 368 -12.50 -19.70 10.09
CA LEU A 368 -12.76 -20.42 8.85
C LEU A 368 -13.83 -19.68 8.04
N GLY A 369 -13.40 -18.65 7.33
CA GLY A 369 -14.20 -17.85 6.40
C GLY A 369 -13.32 -17.12 5.36
N SER A 370 -12.37 -17.81 4.73
CA SER A 370 -11.46 -17.30 3.66
C SER A 370 -10.59 -16.06 3.95
N ASP A 371 -10.87 -15.25 4.95
CA ASP A 371 -10.45 -13.85 5.00
C ASP A 371 -9.48 -13.50 6.15
N GLU A 372 -9.09 -14.44 7.02
CA GLU A 372 -8.07 -14.20 8.05
C GLU A 372 -6.79 -15.00 7.74
N TYR A 373 -5.65 -14.34 7.55
CA TYR A 373 -4.34 -14.94 7.25
C TYR A 373 -3.23 -14.21 8.01
N ILE A 374 -2.13 -14.90 8.31
CA ILE A 374 -0.97 -14.33 9.01
C ILE A 374 -0.22 -13.42 8.03
N THR A 375 0.02 -12.17 8.40
CA THR A 375 0.78 -11.19 7.61
C THR A 375 2.19 -11.01 8.15
N ALA A 376 2.37 -11.10 9.46
CA ALA A 376 3.63 -10.85 10.16
C ALA A 376 3.68 -11.65 11.48
N TYR A 377 4.85 -11.72 12.11
CA TYR A 377 4.96 -12.15 13.51
C TYR A 377 6.13 -11.45 14.21
N SER A 378 6.04 -11.33 15.53
CA SER A 378 7.15 -10.91 16.38
C SER A 378 7.51 -12.00 17.40
N ALA A 379 8.79 -12.04 17.75
CA ALA A 379 9.36 -12.99 18.70
C ALA A 379 10.25 -12.26 19.70
N TYR A 380 10.17 -12.57 20.99
CA TYR A 380 11.20 -12.18 21.95
C TYR A 380 12.17 -13.34 22.10
N VAL A 381 13.47 -13.03 22.04
CA VAL A 381 14.55 -14.02 22.13
C VAL A 381 15.51 -13.64 23.23
N GLU A 382 15.74 -14.56 24.16
CA GLU A 382 16.71 -14.39 25.24
C GLU A 382 17.89 -15.34 25.04
N LYS A 383 19.10 -14.85 25.31
CA LYS A 383 20.31 -15.68 25.29
C LYS A 383 20.57 -16.22 26.70
N LEU A 384 20.25 -17.49 26.92
CA LEU A 384 20.47 -18.17 28.20
C LEU A 384 21.71 -19.08 28.10
N ALA A 385 22.76 -18.74 28.86
CA ALA A 385 24.04 -19.45 29.00
C ALA A 385 24.75 -19.84 27.68
N THR A 386 24.21 -20.78 26.91
CA THR A 386 24.77 -21.32 25.64
C THR A 386 23.75 -21.43 24.50
N GLN A 387 22.47 -21.08 24.70
CA GLN A 387 21.44 -21.19 23.67
C GLN A 387 20.52 -19.96 23.61
N ASN A 388 20.02 -19.66 22.41
CA ASN A 388 18.94 -18.69 22.22
C ASN A 388 17.61 -19.37 22.50
N VAL A 389 16.73 -18.71 23.23
CA VAL A 389 15.41 -19.21 23.59
C VAL A 389 14.37 -18.21 23.13
N VAL A 390 13.40 -18.65 22.32
CA VAL A 390 12.22 -17.86 21.99
C VAL A 390 11.32 -17.85 23.23
N THR A 391 11.23 -16.70 23.88
CA THR A 391 10.52 -16.53 25.15
C THR A 391 9.08 -16.10 24.94
N SER A 392 8.78 -15.41 23.84
CA SER A 392 7.42 -15.00 23.45
C SER A 392 7.21 -14.99 21.94
N LEU A 393 5.99 -15.30 21.47
CA LEU A 393 5.55 -15.16 20.07
C LEU A 393 4.25 -14.38 19.97
N THR A 394 4.18 -13.46 19.01
CA THR A 394 2.95 -12.75 18.62
C THR A 394 2.76 -12.92 17.11
N PHE A 395 1.59 -13.36 16.68
CA PHE A 395 1.25 -13.47 15.27
C PHE A 395 0.30 -12.36 14.88
N THR A 396 0.65 -11.60 13.84
CA THR A 396 -0.18 -10.55 13.27
C THR A 396 -0.92 -11.12 12.07
N THR A 397 -2.22 -10.89 12.01
CA THR A 397 -3.05 -11.24 10.86
C THR A 397 -3.60 -9.97 10.23
N ASN A 398 -4.18 -10.11 9.04
CA ASN A 398 -4.92 -9.02 8.39
C ASN A 398 -6.20 -8.58 9.14
N LYS A 399 -6.52 -9.19 10.30
CA LYS A 399 -7.68 -8.82 11.12
C LYS A 399 -7.32 -8.38 12.54
N LYS A 400 -6.39 -9.08 13.19
CA LYS A 400 -6.03 -8.89 14.60
C LYS A 400 -4.70 -9.57 14.94
N ASN A 401 -4.26 -9.38 16.17
CA ASN A 401 -3.09 -10.05 16.73
C ASN A 401 -3.47 -11.25 17.61
N TYR A 402 -2.63 -12.28 17.57
CA TYR A 402 -2.71 -13.45 18.45
C TYR A 402 -1.43 -13.53 19.30
N GLY A 403 -1.59 -13.67 20.60
CA GLY A 403 -0.50 -13.58 21.57
C GLY A 403 -0.48 -12.22 22.29
N PRO A 404 0.63 -11.86 22.96
CA PRO A 404 1.86 -12.62 23.07
C PRO A 404 1.67 -13.95 23.81
N TYR A 405 2.23 -15.02 23.26
CA TYR A 405 2.30 -16.34 23.89
C TYR A 405 3.67 -16.50 24.54
N GLY A 406 3.74 -16.64 25.86
CA GLY A 406 4.98 -16.69 26.62
C GLY A 406 5.38 -15.33 27.25
N ASN A 407 6.60 -15.24 27.75
CA ASN A 407 7.11 -14.07 28.48
C ASN A 407 7.95 -13.19 27.55
N LYS A 408 7.60 -11.91 27.42
CA LYS A 408 8.39 -10.93 26.64
C LYS A 408 9.72 -10.59 27.34
N SER A 409 10.69 -11.49 27.25
CA SER A 409 12.03 -11.36 27.85
C SER A 409 13.13 -11.50 26.79
N GLY A 410 14.19 -10.70 26.87
CA GLY A 410 15.23 -10.64 25.85
C GLY A 410 14.96 -9.60 24.76
N PHE A 411 15.55 -9.79 23.57
CA PHE A 411 15.45 -8.85 22.45
C PHE A 411 14.30 -9.22 21.51
N GLU A 412 13.56 -8.22 21.03
CA GLU A 412 12.46 -8.43 20.08
C GLU A 412 12.99 -8.51 18.65
N ILE A 413 12.47 -9.50 17.92
CA ILE A 413 12.66 -9.73 16.49
C ILE A 413 11.29 -9.56 15.85
N PHE A 414 11.22 -8.73 14.81
CA PHE A 414 10.01 -8.53 14.03
C PHE A 414 10.20 -9.04 12.60
N VAL A 415 9.26 -9.87 12.15
CA VAL A 415 9.16 -10.34 10.76
C VAL A 415 7.99 -9.58 10.13
N PRO A 416 8.27 -8.62 9.22
CA PRO A 416 7.27 -7.67 8.74
C PRO A 416 6.28 -8.29 7.75
N GLU A 417 5.23 -7.56 7.43
CA GLU A 417 4.34 -7.93 6.33
C GLU A 417 5.02 -7.70 4.97
N GLU A 418 4.66 -8.53 3.99
CA GLU A 418 5.02 -8.32 2.58
C GLU A 418 3.75 -8.05 1.77
N THR A 419 3.75 -6.93 1.03
CA THR A 419 2.59 -6.50 0.22
C THR A 419 2.13 -7.61 -0.71
N GLY A 420 0.84 -7.97 -0.61
CA GLY A 420 0.21 -9.01 -1.45
C GLY A 420 0.49 -10.45 -1.03
N LYS A 421 1.18 -10.68 0.10
CA LYS A 421 1.54 -12.02 0.58
C LYS A 421 1.03 -12.29 2.00
N GLN A 422 0.91 -13.57 2.32
CA GLN A 422 0.64 -14.12 3.65
C GLN A 422 1.79 -15.04 4.06
N ILE A 423 1.94 -15.29 5.35
CA ILE A 423 2.82 -16.34 5.87
C ILE A 423 2.06 -17.67 5.80
N ALA A 424 2.56 -18.59 4.98
CA ALA A 424 1.88 -19.82 4.62
C ALA A 424 2.63 -21.10 5.01
N GLY A 425 3.78 -20.95 5.68
CA GLY A 425 4.65 -22.04 6.11
C GLY A 425 5.63 -21.57 7.18
N PHE A 426 6.25 -22.49 7.92
CA PHE A 426 7.24 -22.18 8.93
C PHE A 426 8.43 -23.16 8.90
N HIS A 427 9.59 -22.68 9.31
CA HIS A 427 10.80 -23.48 9.52
C HIS A 427 11.53 -22.97 10.77
N GLY A 428 12.49 -23.72 11.31
CA GLY A 428 13.19 -23.30 12.52
C GLY A 428 14.20 -24.29 13.08
N ILE A 429 14.63 -23.99 14.31
CA ILE A 429 15.51 -24.85 15.11
C ILE A 429 14.86 -25.01 16.48
N SER A 430 14.72 -26.24 16.94
CA SER A 430 14.16 -26.55 18.25
C SER A 430 14.84 -27.76 18.90
N GLY A 431 15.04 -27.70 20.21
CA GLY A 431 15.44 -28.82 21.06
C GLY A 431 14.45 -29.01 22.21
N ASN A 432 14.94 -28.86 23.45
CA ASN A 432 14.08 -28.77 24.64
C ASN A 432 13.32 -27.44 24.70
N VAL A 433 13.75 -26.46 23.91
CA VAL A 433 13.14 -25.14 23.72
C VAL A 433 13.06 -24.80 22.23
N LEU A 434 12.21 -23.85 21.86
CA LEU A 434 12.21 -23.25 20.53
C LEU A 434 13.37 -22.24 20.46
N ASN A 435 14.32 -22.46 19.56
CA ASN A 435 15.50 -21.61 19.42
C ASN A 435 15.31 -20.54 18.33
N THR A 436 14.70 -20.91 17.21
CA THR A 436 14.42 -19.99 16.09
C THR A 436 13.10 -20.35 15.38
N LEU A 437 12.50 -19.35 14.74
CA LEU A 437 11.32 -19.50 13.88
C LEU A 437 11.46 -18.58 12.67
N GLY A 438 11.31 -19.15 11.47
CA GLY A 438 11.26 -18.49 10.16
C GLY A 438 9.92 -18.77 9.48
N GLY A 439 9.48 -17.88 8.59
CA GLY A 439 8.20 -17.97 7.87
C GLY A 439 8.36 -17.95 6.35
N TYR A 440 7.53 -18.73 5.66
CA TYR A 440 7.43 -18.72 4.19
C TYR A 440 6.32 -17.77 3.75
N TYR A 441 6.62 -16.85 2.83
CA TYR A 441 5.60 -16.00 2.21
C TYR A 441 5.01 -16.69 0.98
N ALA A 442 3.69 -16.66 0.86
CA ALA A 442 2.95 -17.05 -0.33
C ALA A 442 1.96 -15.94 -0.72
N PRO A 443 1.60 -15.81 -2.00
CA PRO A 443 0.53 -14.89 -2.42
C PRO A 443 -0.75 -15.12 -1.61
N ILE A 444 -1.48 -14.05 -1.32
CA ILE A 444 -2.80 -14.15 -0.68
C ILE A 444 -3.76 -14.84 -1.68
N PRO A 445 -4.37 -16.00 -1.33
CA PRO A 445 -5.31 -16.68 -2.20
C PRO A 445 -6.52 -15.77 -2.40
N MET A 446 -6.87 -15.47 -3.67
CA MET A 446 -8.02 -14.62 -3.98
C MET A 446 -9.28 -15.16 -3.27
N PRO A 447 -10.10 -14.31 -2.63
CA PRO A 447 -11.34 -14.76 -2.02
C PRO A 447 -12.30 -15.30 -3.09
N PRO A 448 -13.23 -16.21 -2.71
CA PRO A 448 -14.12 -16.86 -3.65
C PRO A 448 -14.92 -15.82 -4.44
N THR A 449 -14.94 -15.99 -5.76
CA THR A 449 -15.60 -15.10 -6.71
C THR A 449 -17.10 -15.27 -6.67
N LYS A 450 -17.83 -14.16 -6.54
CA LYS A 450 -19.29 -14.11 -6.62
C LYS A 450 -19.69 -13.75 -8.04
N LYS A 451 -20.39 -14.64 -8.74
CA LYS A 451 -21.03 -14.36 -10.02
C LYS A 451 -22.39 -13.72 -9.77
N LEU A 452 -22.66 -12.56 -10.37
CA LEU A 452 -24.00 -12.00 -10.49
C LEU A 452 -24.55 -12.37 -11.87
N ASP A 453 -25.83 -12.74 -11.95
CA ASP A 453 -26.47 -13.08 -13.22
C ASP A 453 -26.47 -11.86 -14.18
N ALA A 454 -26.57 -12.15 -15.48
CA ALA A 454 -26.54 -11.10 -16.50
C ALA A 454 -27.90 -10.39 -16.55
N GLU A 455 -27.87 -9.05 -16.51
CA GLU A 455 -29.05 -8.20 -16.63
C GLU A 455 -29.31 -7.86 -18.10
N GLY A 456 -30.55 -8.04 -18.56
CA GLY A 456 -30.96 -7.90 -19.95
C GLY A 456 -31.49 -9.20 -20.56
N GLY A 457 -31.39 -9.33 -21.88
CA GLY A 457 -31.90 -10.48 -22.64
C GLY A 457 -30.85 -11.55 -22.93
N THR A 458 -31.34 -12.72 -23.33
CA THR A 458 -30.52 -13.86 -23.81
C THR A 458 -30.32 -13.85 -25.33
N GLY A 459 -30.53 -12.70 -25.98
CA GLY A 459 -30.43 -12.57 -27.44
C GLY A 459 -28.98 -12.71 -27.93
N GLY A 460 -28.77 -13.52 -28.97
CA GLY A 460 -27.46 -13.75 -29.56
C GLY A 460 -26.69 -14.91 -28.92
N THR A 461 -25.36 -14.79 -28.90
CA THR A 461 -24.44 -15.78 -28.33
C THR A 461 -24.01 -15.38 -26.92
N ALA A 462 -24.01 -16.36 -26.01
CA ALA A 462 -23.43 -16.20 -24.69
C ALA A 462 -21.92 -15.98 -24.77
N TRP A 463 -21.38 -15.13 -23.91
CA TRP A 463 -19.96 -14.86 -23.75
C TRP A 463 -19.60 -14.73 -22.26
N ASP A 464 -18.38 -15.10 -21.91
CA ASP A 464 -17.89 -15.11 -20.54
C ASP A 464 -16.37 -14.93 -20.58
N ASP A 465 -15.87 -13.80 -20.06
CA ASP A 465 -14.42 -13.52 -20.05
C ASP A 465 -13.70 -14.32 -18.97
N GLY A 466 -14.43 -14.91 -18.02
CA GLY A 466 -13.88 -15.66 -16.90
C GLY A 466 -13.82 -14.86 -15.60
N SER A 467 -13.61 -15.61 -14.51
CA SER A 467 -13.65 -15.10 -13.14
C SER A 467 -12.28 -15.07 -12.46
N ASP A 468 -11.19 -15.22 -13.18
CA ASP A 468 -9.84 -15.41 -12.61
C ASP A 468 -8.88 -14.26 -12.91
N HIS A 469 -9.42 -13.09 -13.27
CA HIS A 469 -8.66 -11.87 -13.46
C HIS A 469 -8.40 -11.15 -12.13
N ASP A 470 -7.28 -10.45 -12.04
CA ASP A 470 -6.92 -9.60 -10.91
C ASP A 470 -7.71 -8.27 -10.92
N GLY A 471 -8.08 -7.77 -12.11
CA GLY A 471 -8.87 -6.54 -12.27
C GLY A 471 -8.99 -6.07 -13.72
N VAL A 472 -9.75 -4.99 -13.92
CA VAL A 472 -10.01 -4.36 -15.23
C VAL A 472 -9.16 -3.11 -15.37
N THR A 473 -8.52 -2.93 -16.52
CA THR A 473 -7.66 -1.77 -16.82
C THR A 473 -8.25 -0.84 -17.86
N LYS A 474 -8.96 -1.38 -18.85
CA LYS A 474 -9.64 -0.58 -19.87
C LYS A 474 -10.98 -1.17 -20.24
N ILE A 475 -11.91 -0.28 -20.57
CA ILE A 475 -13.23 -0.62 -21.10
C ILE A 475 -13.42 0.13 -22.41
N TYR A 476 -13.88 -0.59 -23.41
CA TYR A 476 -14.26 -0.05 -24.71
C TYR A 476 -15.75 -0.27 -24.89
N VAL A 477 -16.49 0.81 -25.09
CA VAL A 477 -17.93 0.75 -25.38
C VAL A 477 -18.20 1.42 -26.70
N ARG A 478 -18.88 0.72 -27.61
CA ARG A 478 -19.36 1.29 -28.86
C ARG A 478 -20.86 1.46 -28.83
N THR A 479 -21.31 2.68 -29.10
CA THR A 479 -22.73 3.02 -29.23
C THR A 479 -23.10 3.28 -30.68
N GLY A 480 -24.31 2.87 -31.06
CA GLY A 480 -24.88 3.06 -32.38
C GLY A 480 -26.33 3.54 -32.32
N ALA A 481 -26.97 3.63 -33.49
CA ALA A 481 -28.32 4.18 -33.63
C ALA A 481 -29.42 3.36 -32.92
N ALA A 482 -29.13 2.13 -32.50
CA ALA A 482 -30.07 1.21 -31.87
C ALA A 482 -29.54 0.65 -30.52
N GLY A 483 -28.58 1.33 -29.89
CA GLY A 483 -28.06 0.99 -28.57
C GLY A 483 -26.56 0.67 -28.56
N VAL A 484 -26.12 -0.06 -27.54
CA VAL A 484 -24.72 -0.51 -27.39
C VAL A 484 -24.44 -1.65 -28.36
N GLN A 485 -23.52 -1.43 -29.29
CA GLN A 485 -23.15 -2.41 -30.33
C GLN A 485 -22.15 -3.44 -29.84
N TYR A 486 -21.12 -3.01 -29.11
CA TYR A 486 -20.17 -3.91 -28.47
C TYR A 486 -19.57 -3.35 -27.19
N VAL A 487 -19.11 -4.28 -26.34
CA VAL A 487 -18.19 -4.01 -25.23
C VAL A 487 -16.91 -4.85 -25.38
N LYS A 488 -15.80 -4.32 -24.87
CA LYS A 488 -14.54 -5.05 -24.75
C LYS A 488 -13.82 -4.58 -23.49
N PHE A 489 -13.17 -5.50 -22.81
CA PHE A 489 -12.44 -5.24 -21.58
C PHE A 489 -10.98 -5.70 -21.74
N ASP A 490 -10.05 -4.89 -21.25
CA ASP A 490 -8.66 -5.32 -21.04
C ASP A 490 -8.47 -5.57 -19.55
N TYR A 491 -8.00 -6.76 -19.19
CA TYR A 491 -7.84 -7.23 -17.82
C TYR A 491 -6.37 -7.30 -17.42
N VAL A 492 -6.13 -7.49 -16.12
CA VAL A 492 -4.86 -8.01 -15.59
C VAL A 492 -5.13 -9.40 -15.05
N LYS A 493 -4.25 -10.34 -15.36
CA LYS A 493 -4.28 -11.71 -14.83
C LYS A 493 -2.87 -12.13 -14.47
N ASP A 494 -2.69 -12.61 -13.24
CA ASP A 494 -1.38 -12.96 -12.68
C ASP A 494 -0.36 -11.80 -12.79
N GLY A 495 -0.83 -10.56 -12.64
CA GLY A 495 -0.03 -9.33 -12.76
C GLY A 495 0.32 -8.93 -14.20
N GLN A 496 -0.13 -9.67 -15.21
CA GLN A 496 0.14 -9.40 -16.63
C GLN A 496 -1.11 -8.85 -17.34
N PRO A 497 -0.95 -7.90 -18.28
CA PRO A 497 -2.07 -7.40 -19.07
C PRO A 497 -2.60 -8.51 -20.01
N LYS A 498 -3.90 -8.78 -19.93
CA LYS A 498 -4.61 -9.73 -20.78
C LYS A 498 -5.66 -8.97 -21.58
N GLN A 499 -5.51 -8.99 -22.90
CA GLN A 499 -6.48 -8.38 -23.79
C GLN A 499 -7.50 -9.42 -24.23
N GLU A 500 -8.78 -9.14 -23.98
CA GLU A 500 -9.87 -10.08 -24.27
C GLU A 500 -10.65 -9.74 -25.54
N THR A 501 -11.53 -10.69 -25.89
CA THR A 501 -12.34 -10.69 -27.10
C THR A 501 -13.43 -9.62 -27.03
N ARG A 502 -13.77 -9.06 -28.19
CA ARG A 502 -14.87 -8.10 -28.33
C ARG A 502 -16.21 -8.86 -28.30
N HIS A 503 -17.18 -8.33 -27.56
CA HIS A 503 -18.53 -8.89 -27.44
C HIS A 503 -19.55 -7.99 -28.13
N GLY A 504 -20.01 -8.42 -29.30
CA GLY A 504 -20.83 -7.62 -30.22
C GLY A 504 -20.14 -7.39 -31.58
N VAL A 505 -20.68 -6.50 -32.41
CA VAL A 505 -20.11 -6.22 -33.74
C VAL A 505 -19.65 -4.77 -33.89
N ASP A 506 -18.64 -4.58 -34.74
CA ASP A 506 -18.22 -3.25 -35.17
C ASP A 506 -18.99 -2.86 -36.44
N GLY A 507 -20.16 -2.24 -36.23
CA GLY A 507 -21.02 -1.80 -37.33
C GLY A 507 -20.45 -0.59 -38.09
N SER A 508 -20.92 -0.35 -39.31
CA SER A 508 -20.43 0.72 -40.19
C SER A 508 -20.73 2.16 -39.73
N ARG A 509 -21.56 2.34 -38.69
CA ARG A 509 -21.87 3.64 -38.04
C ARG A 509 -21.94 3.47 -36.52
N GLY A 510 -21.18 4.27 -35.77
CA GLY A 510 -21.14 4.27 -34.30
C GLY A 510 -19.93 5.02 -33.73
N LEU A 511 -19.93 5.29 -32.42
CA LEU A 511 -18.83 5.93 -31.70
C LEU A 511 -18.29 4.98 -30.62
N THR A 512 -16.97 4.77 -30.60
CA THR A 512 -16.30 4.00 -29.54
C THR A 512 -15.70 4.96 -28.53
N ARG A 513 -15.99 4.77 -27.24
CA ARG A 513 -15.30 5.46 -26.14
C ARG A 513 -14.44 4.48 -25.34
N GLU A 514 -13.26 4.95 -24.96
CA GLU A 514 -12.32 4.25 -24.08
C GLU A 514 -12.44 4.81 -22.66
N ILE A 515 -12.53 3.93 -21.66
CA ILE A 515 -12.49 4.26 -20.24
C ILE A 515 -11.25 3.60 -19.66
N VAL A 516 -10.30 4.41 -19.18
CA VAL A 516 -9.07 3.95 -18.52
C VAL A 516 -9.28 3.88 -17.01
N ILE A 517 -8.91 2.74 -16.44
CA ILE A 517 -8.93 2.44 -15.01
C ILE A 517 -7.49 2.32 -14.54
N ASN A 518 -7.10 3.19 -13.60
CA ASN A 518 -5.73 3.23 -13.06
C ASN A 518 -5.49 2.12 -12.02
N TYR A 519 -5.42 0.88 -12.49
CA TYR A 519 -5.10 -0.30 -11.67
C TYR A 519 -3.68 -0.20 -11.04
N PRO A 520 -3.47 -0.65 -9.79
CA PRO A 520 -4.42 -1.32 -8.90
C PRO A 520 -5.26 -0.38 -8.02
N ASP A 521 -4.87 0.90 -7.89
CA ASP A 521 -5.48 1.83 -6.95
C ASP A 521 -6.92 2.21 -7.33
N GLU A 522 -7.26 2.11 -8.60
CA GLU A 522 -8.60 2.27 -9.14
C GLU A 522 -9.17 0.93 -9.62
N HIS A 523 -10.43 0.66 -9.26
CA HIS A 523 -11.13 -0.56 -9.66
C HIS A 523 -12.64 -0.34 -9.78
N LEU A 524 -13.30 -1.17 -10.58
CA LEU A 524 -14.75 -1.10 -10.79
C LEU A 524 -15.52 -1.56 -9.55
N VAL A 525 -16.55 -0.81 -9.20
CA VAL A 525 -17.45 -1.10 -8.07
C VAL A 525 -18.89 -1.32 -8.53
N SER A 526 -19.33 -0.65 -9.60
CA SER A 526 -20.63 -0.92 -10.20
C SER A 526 -20.70 -0.64 -11.69
N VAL A 527 -21.70 -1.26 -12.32
CA VAL A 527 -22.14 -0.95 -13.69
C VAL A 527 -23.63 -0.65 -13.65
N GLU A 528 -24.04 0.43 -14.28
CA GLU A 528 -25.44 0.84 -14.38
C GLU A 528 -25.83 0.95 -15.84
N GLY A 529 -27.07 0.63 -16.16
CA GLY A 529 -27.55 0.71 -17.53
C GLY A 529 -29.04 0.44 -17.63
N TRP A 530 -29.54 0.35 -18.86
CA TRP A 530 -30.92 -0.03 -19.11
C TRP A 530 -31.07 -0.69 -20.48
N TYR A 531 -32.13 -1.48 -20.60
CA TYR A 531 -32.51 -2.15 -21.84
C TYR A 531 -33.99 -1.96 -22.13
N ASP A 532 -34.35 -1.96 -23.41
CA ASP A 532 -35.72 -1.80 -23.87
C ASP A 532 -36.47 -3.15 -23.93
N SER A 533 -37.73 -3.12 -24.40
CA SER A 533 -38.53 -4.33 -24.63
C SER A 533 -37.93 -5.30 -25.68
N SER A 534 -36.96 -4.85 -26.48
CA SER A 534 -36.19 -5.69 -27.41
C SER A 534 -35.04 -6.42 -26.70
N ASN A 535 -34.86 -6.17 -25.40
CA ASN A 535 -33.76 -6.62 -24.56
C ASN A 535 -32.36 -6.22 -25.07
N ILE A 536 -32.26 -5.05 -25.71
CA ILE A 536 -30.97 -4.48 -26.12
C ILE A 536 -30.55 -3.44 -25.09
N ILE A 537 -29.30 -3.51 -24.63
CA ILE A 537 -28.74 -2.48 -23.75
C ILE A 537 -28.60 -1.18 -24.56
N LEU A 538 -29.34 -0.14 -24.15
CA LEU A 538 -29.39 1.14 -24.85
C LEU A 538 -28.43 2.17 -24.26
N GLY A 539 -28.21 2.13 -22.94
CA GLY A 539 -27.30 3.01 -22.21
C GLY A 539 -26.55 2.27 -21.12
N ILE A 540 -25.27 2.62 -20.91
CA ILE A 540 -24.41 2.02 -19.90
C ILE A 540 -23.43 3.04 -19.29
N GLN A 541 -23.16 2.91 -17.99
CA GLN A 541 -22.23 3.72 -17.22
C GLN A 541 -21.44 2.84 -16.24
N PHE A 542 -20.17 3.17 -16.03
CA PHE A 542 -19.26 2.43 -15.16
C PHE A 542 -18.82 3.30 -13.99
N LYS A 543 -18.87 2.76 -12.77
CA LYS A 543 -18.40 3.45 -11.56
C LYS A 543 -17.21 2.71 -10.96
N THR A 544 -16.18 3.47 -10.59
CA THR A 544 -14.99 3.00 -9.88
C THR A 544 -15.00 3.53 -8.44
N ASN A 545 -14.10 3.03 -7.61
CA ASN A 545 -13.86 3.58 -6.27
C ASN A 545 -13.32 5.03 -6.27
N LYS A 546 -13.01 5.62 -7.43
CA LYS A 546 -12.47 6.99 -7.55
C LYS A 546 -13.33 7.92 -8.41
N LYS A 547 -14.00 7.41 -9.44
CA LYS A 547 -14.73 8.23 -10.42
C LYS A 547 -15.90 7.47 -11.05
N THR A 548 -16.79 8.21 -11.67
CA THR A 548 -17.88 7.69 -12.52
C THR A 548 -17.59 8.07 -13.97
N SER A 549 -17.77 7.13 -14.91
CA SER A 549 -17.62 7.40 -16.34
C SER A 549 -18.76 8.26 -16.88
N ASP A 550 -18.57 8.84 -18.06
CA ASP A 550 -19.69 9.38 -18.84
C ASP A 550 -20.75 8.29 -19.06
N TYR A 551 -22.00 8.72 -19.21
CA TYR A 551 -23.09 7.85 -19.63
C TYR A 551 -23.01 7.59 -21.13
N LEU A 552 -22.97 6.31 -21.53
CA LEU A 552 -22.70 5.90 -22.91
C LEU A 552 -23.93 5.24 -23.52
N GLY A 553 -24.56 5.92 -24.48
CA GLY A 553 -25.73 5.41 -25.21
C GLY A 553 -26.91 6.37 -25.11
N PHE A 554 -28.13 5.85 -25.16
CA PHE A 554 -29.35 6.62 -24.95
C PHE A 554 -29.64 6.74 -23.46
N GLU A 555 -29.99 7.93 -22.99
CA GLU A 555 -30.53 8.10 -21.63
C GLU A 555 -31.87 7.38 -21.49
N SER A 556 -32.15 6.88 -20.30
CA SER A 556 -33.42 6.22 -19.98
C SER A 556 -34.57 7.21 -20.14
N ASP A 557 -35.54 6.85 -20.98
CA ASP A 557 -36.77 7.61 -21.18
C ASP A 557 -37.95 7.07 -20.35
N GLY A 558 -37.67 6.09 -19.47
CA GLY A 558 -38.65 5.40 -18.64
C GLY A 558 -39.46 4.31 -19.35
N THR A 559 -39.18 3.99 -20.62
CA THR A 559 -39.90 2.95 -21.37
C THR A 559 -39.27 1.55 -21.27
N GLY A 560 -38.04 1.46 -20.76
CA GLY A 560 -37.30 0.21 -20.57
C GLY A 560 -37.05 -0.15 -19.10
N THR A 561 -36.17 -1.11 -18.86
CA THR A 561 -35.78 -1.58 -17.52
C THR A 561 -34.36 -1.13 -17.19
N GLU A 562 -34.22 -0.36 -16.12
CA GLU A 562 -32.92 0.04 -15.55
C GLU A 562 -32.35 -1.08 -14.68
N PHE A 563 -31.04 -1.24 -14.69
CA PHE A 563 -30.33 -2.23 -13.89
C PHE A 563 -29.07 -1.65 -13.26
N THR A 564 -28.65 -2.28 -12.17
CA THR A 564 -27.39 -1.97 -11.48
C THR A 564 -26.71 -3.27 -11.09
N LEU A 565 -25.52 -3.51 -11.63
CA LEU A 565 -24.61 -4.56 -11.18
C LEU A 565 -23.72 -3.97 -10.08
N GLN A 566 -24.11 -4.14 -8.82
CA GLN A 566 -23.31 -3.68 -7.68
C GLN A 566 -23.37 -4.66 -6.51
N VAL A 567 -22.21 -4.85 -5.87
CA VAL A 567 -22.04 -5.47 -4.54
C VAL A 567 -21.04 -4.58 -3.76
N GLN A 568 -20.89 -4.71 -2.44
CA GLN A 568 -19.86 -4.01 -1.63
C GLN A 568 -18.39 -4.40 -1.99
N ASN A 569 -18.13 -4.85 -3.22
CA ASN A 569 -16.98 -5.63 -3.66
C ASN A 569 -16.41 -5.09 -4.99
N LYS A 570 -15.23 -5.58 -5.40
CA LYS A 570 -14.54 -5.21 -6.66
C LYS A 570 -15.02 -6.08 -7.83
N ILE A 571 -15.32 -5.49 -8.98
CA ILE A 571 -15.60 -6.23 -10.24
C ILE A 571 -14.27 -6.60 -10.92
N ILE A 572 -14.13 -7.87 -11.30
CA ILE A 572 -12.92 -8.41 -11.94
C ILE A 572 -13.17 -9.03 -13.32
N GLY A 573 -14.42 -9.32 -13.69
CA GLY A 573 -14.73 -10.00 -14.94
C GLY A 573 -16.18 -9.77 -15.36
N PHE A 574 -16.48 -10.01 -16.63
CA PHE A 574 -17.80 -9.83 -17.21
C PHE A 574 -18.26 -11.07 -18.00
N HIS A 575 -19.57 -11.25 -18.08
CA HIS A 575 -20.23 -12.24 -18.92
C HIS A 575 -21.56 -11.68 -19.43
N GLY A 576 -22.20 -12.33 -20.40
CA GLY A 576 -23.49 -11.87 -20.92
C GLY A 576 -23.87 -12.50 -22.25
N PHE A 577 -24.76 -11.82 -22.99
CA PHE A 577 -25.18 -12.22 -24.33
C PHE A 577 -25.01 -11.07 -25.32
N SER A 578 -24.51 -11.36 -26.51
CA SER A 578 -24.35 -10.36 -27.57
C SER A 578 -24.56 -10.96 -28.96
N SER A 579 -24.97 -10.12 -29.90
CA SER A 579 -25.04 -10.45 -31.33
C SER A 579 -24.56 -9.24 -32.14
N ASN A 580 -25.43 -8.58 -32.89
CA ASN A 580 -25.13 -7.27 -33.48
C ASN A 580 -25.22 -6.12 -32.47
N HIS A 581 -25.76 -6.39 -31.27
CA HIS A 581 -25.83 -5.48 -30.13
C HIS A 581 -25.52 -6.25 -28.84
N LEU A 582 -25.28 -5.52 -27.75
CA LEU A 582 -25.19 -6.07 -26.41
C LEU A 582 -26.61 -6.31 -25.87
N HIS A 583 -26.95 -7.57 -25.58
CA HIS A 583 -28.28 -7.94 -25.06
C HIS A 583 -28.30 -8.01 -23.55
N SER A 584 -27.21 -8.46 -22.93
CA SER A 584 -27.09 -8.46 -21.47
C SER A 584 -25.64 -8.38 -21.02
N ILE A 585 -25.47 -7.96 -19.77
CA ILE A 585 -24.18 -7.91 -19.08
C ILE A 585 -24.36 -8.33 -17.62
N GLY A 586 -23.47 -9.20 -17.16
CA GLY A 586 -23.30 -9.65 -15.79
C GLY A 586 -21.84 -9.54 -15.38
N ALA A 587 -21.56 -9.65 -14.08
CA ALA A 587 -20.24 -9.38 -13.54
C ALA A 587 -19.79 -10.41 -12.50
N TYR A 588 -18.48 -10.62 -12.42
CA TYR A 588 -17.79 -11.36 -11.38
C TYR A 588 -17.20 -10.41 -10.35
N PHE A 589 -17.48 -10.67 -9.08
CA PHE A 589 -17.05 -9.86 -7.95
C PHE A 589 -16.09 -10.61 -7.05
N VAL A 590 -15.06 -9.92 -6.57
CA VAL A 590 -14.18 -10.39 -5.50
C VAL A 590 -14.41 -9.53 -4.26
N PRO A 591 -14.63 -10.13 -3.07
CA PRO A 591 -14.66 -9.39 -1.82
C PRO A 591 -13.39 -8.58 -1.65
N LEU A 592 -13.51 -7.26 -1.54
CA LEU A 592 -12.43 -6.47 -0.98
C LEU A 592 -12.30 -6.89 0.48
N PRO A 593 -11.08 -7.09 1.02
CA PRO A 593 -10.93 -7.33 2.45
C PRO A 593 -11.64 -6.18 3.15
N SER A 594 -12.72 -6.52 3.85
CA SER A 594 -13.51 -5.56 4.58
C SER A 594 -12.56 -4.85 5.53
N THR A 595 -12.36 -3.54 5.33
CA THR A 595 -11.74 -2.66 6.33
C THR A 595 -12.73 -2.50 7.48
N THR A 596 -13.02 -3.62 8.14
CA THR A 596 -13.77 -3.66 9.39
C THR A 596 -12.74 -3.48 10.48
N SER A 597 -12.77 -2.31 11.11
CA SER A 597 -12.23 -1.97 12.44
C SER A 597 -11.28 -3.02 13.03
N LEU A 598 -9.97 -2.73 13.01
CA LEU A 598 -9.00 -3.47 13.82
C LEU A 598 -9.45 -3.45 15.29
N PRO A 599 -9.72 -4.60 15.93
CA PRO A 599 -9.95 -4.64 17.36
C PRO A 599 -8.62 -4.53 18.11
N ILE A 600 -8.54 -3.53 18.98
CA ILE A 600 -7.90 -3.48 20.30
C ILE A 600 -6.61 -4.30 20.45
N VAL A 601 -5.47 -3.60 20.53
CA VAL A 601 -4.33 -4.10 21.31
C VAL A 601 -4.73 -3.96 22.79
N PRO A 602 -4.82 -5.05 23.58
CA PRO A 602 -4.90 -4.91 25.03
C PRO A 602 -3.56 -4.34 25.48
N SER A 603 -3.55 -3.07 25.84
CA SER A 603 -2.39 -2.41 26.41
C SER A 603 -2.00 -3.08 27.72
N LYS A 604 -0.70 -3.26 27.92
CA LYS A 604 -0.14 -3.59 29.23
C LYS A 604 -0.41 -2.35 30.09
N LYS A 605 -1.50 -2.39 30.85
CA LYS A 605 -2.07 -1.29 31.65
C LYS A 605 -0.98 -0.46 32.33
N LEU A 606 -0.84 0.83 31.98
CA LEU A 606 -0.26 1.87 32.85
C LEU A 606 -0.51 3.33 32.39
N GLY A 607 -1.75 3.65 31.97
CA GLY A 607 -2.17 5.04 31.71
C GLY A 607 -3.63 5.23 32.11
N ALA A 608 -4.01 6.44 32.56
CA ALA A 608 -5.41 6.78 32.83
C ALA A 608 -6.18 6.80 31.50
N VAL A 609 -7.33 6.10 31.47
CA VAL A 609 -8.22 6.09 30.30
C VAL A 609 -8.90 7.45 30.19
N TRP A 610 -8.98 7.98 28.97
CA TRP A 610 -9.68 9.21 28.66
C TRP A 610 -10.45 9.07 27.34
N ASP A 611 -11.55 9.80 27.24
CA ASP A 611 -12.39 9.87 26.05
C ASP A 611 -12.96 11.30 26.00
N ASP A 612 -12.74 11.99 24.88
CA ASP A 612 -13.35 13.30 24.62
C ASP A 612 -14.75 13.17 23.98
N HIS A 613 -15.16 11.96 23.60
CA HIS A 613 -16.36 11.64 22.84
C HIS A 613 -16.37 12.27 21.43
N THR A 614 -17.46 12.05 20.68
CA THR A 614 -17.63 12.61 19.33
C THR A 614 -18.15 14.03 19.41
N HIS A 615 -17.51 14.95 18.69
CA HIS A 615 -17.95 16.34 18.51
C HIS A 615 -18.37 16.59 17.05
N ASP A 616 -18.90 17.78 16.74
CA ASP A 616 -19.20 18.12 15.33
C ASP A 616 -17.92 18.30 14.51
N LYS A 617 -16.86 18.86 15.12
CA LYS A 617 -15.59 19.13 14.42
C LYS A 617 -14.41 19.39 15.36
N VAL A 618 -13.20 18.96 14.96
CA VAL A 618 -11.94 19.43 15.57
C VAL A 618 -11.56 20.80 15.01
N LYS A 619 -11.29 21.79 15.88
CA LYS A 619 -10.85 23.14 15.49
C LYS A 619 -9.35 23.36 15.71
N LYS A 620 -8.78 22.84 16.79
CA LYS A 620 -7.35 23.03 17.08
C LYS A 620 -6.76 21.79 17.74
N VAL A 621 -5.53 21.47 17.39
CA VAL A 621 -4.77 20.34 17.93
C VAL A 621 -3.50 20.86 18.56
N PHE A 622 -3.16 20.36 19.73
CA PHE A 622 -1.93 20.64 20.46
C PHE A 622 -1.23 19.31 20.75
N VAL A 623 0.05 19.21 20.37
CA VAL A 623 0.89 18.03 20.55
C VAL A 623 2.12 18.40 21.37
N GLY A 624 2.19 17.90 22.60
CA GLY A 624 3.30 18.13 23.52
C GLY A 624 4.39 17.10 23.32
N LEU A 625 5.59 17.55 22.98
CA LEU A 625 6.73 16.66 22.72
C LEU A 625 7.43 16.27 24.03
N GLY A 626 7.97 15.06 24.08
CA GLY A 626 8.74 14.52 25.20
C GLY A 626 10.00 13.81 24.75
N GLN A 627 10.84 13.45 25.73
CA GLN A 627 12.13 12.80 25.50
C GLN A 627 11.99 11.47 24.73
N ASP A 628 10.93 10.71 25.03
CA ASP A 628 10.70 9.37 24.51
C ASP A 628 9.57 9.30 23.45
N GLY A 629 8.95 10.42 23.09
CA GLY A 629 7.79 10.45 22.19
C GLY A 629 6.86 11.63 22.41
N ILE A 630 5.55 11.40 22.29
CA ILE A 630 4.51 12.38 22.59
C ILE A 630 4.21 12.35 24.09
N ALA A 631 4.47 13.46 24.76
CA ALA A 631 4.27 13.61 26.20
C ALA A 631 2.82 13.94 26.55
N SER A 632 2.16 14.75 25.73
CA SER A 632 0.77 15.13 25.94
C SER A 632 0.05 15.51 24.65
N VAL A 633 -1.29 15.48 24.67
CA VAL A 633 -2.16 16.02 23.62
C VAL A 633 -3.29 16.82 24.23
N LYS A 634 -3.78 17.80 23.48
CA LYS A 634 -4.96 18.58 23.83
C LYS A 634 -5.68 18.99 22.54
N PHE A 635 -7.00 19.04 22.59
CA PHE A 635 -7.84 19.38 21.45
C PHE A 635 -8.81 20.50 21.79
N VAL A 636 -9.20 21.28 20.79
CA VAL A 636 -10.34 22.21 20.87
C VAL A 636 -11.31 21.80 19.79
N TYR A 637 -12.55 21.57 20.18
CA TYR A 637 -13.64 21.14 19.31
C TYR A 637 -14.65 22.26 19.11
N ILE A 638 -15.51 22.08 18.11
CA ILE A 638 -16.69 22.89 17.86
C ILE A 638 -17.88 21.95 17.93
N ASP A 639 -18.88 22.33 18.73
CA ASP A 639 -20.23 21.75 18.76
C ASP A 639 -21.23 22.89 18.55
N GLY A 640 -21.99 22.85 17.46
CA GLY A 640 -22.80 23.98 17.03
C GLY A 640 -22.00 25.27 16.84
N SER A 641 -22.38 26.30 17.59
CA SER A 641 -21.70 27.60 17.67
C SER A 641 -20.69 27.69 18.82
N TYR A 642 -20.56 26.64 19.64
CA TYR A 642 -19.76 26.67 20.86
C TYR A 642 -18.38 26.04 20.65
N ARG A 643 -17.36 26.62 21.30
CA ARG A 643 -16.02 26.04 21.38
C ARG A 643 -15.91 25.18 22.64
N VAL A 644 -15.56 23.91 22.48
CA VAL A 644 -15.30 22.99 23.58
C VAL A 644 -13.80 22.83 23.74
N TYR A 645 -13.27 23.23 24.90
CA TYR A 645 -11.85 23.10 25.21
C TYR A 645 -11.61 21.74 25.85
N GLY A 646 -10.96 20.83 25.11
CA GLY A 646 -10.58 19.52 25.59
C GLY A 646 -9.58 19.59 26.74
N VAL A 647 -9.62 18.57 27.59
CA VAL A 647 -8.69 18.43 28.71
C VAL A 647 -7.34 17.93 28.19
N GLU A 648 -6.27 18.45 28.74
CA GLU A 648 -4.92 17.98 28.42
C GLU A 648 -4.72 16.53 28.89
N ARG A 649 -4.19 15.69 27.99
CA ARG A 649 -3.95 14.26 28.22
C ARG A 649 -2.46 13.99 28.21
N GLY A 650 -1.90 13.45 29.30
CA GLY A 650 -0.46 13.30 29.49
C GLY A 650 0.14 14.41 30.36
N LYS A 651 1.48 14.48 30.45
CA LYS A 651 2.19 15.54 31.19
C LYS A 651 3.12 16.31 30.24
N PRO A 652 2.85 17.60 29.96
CA PRO A 652 3.65 18.39 29.05
C PRO A 652 5.06 18.57 29.60
N THR A 653 6.04 18.58 28.70
CA THR A 653 7.44 18.85 29.06
C THR A 653 7.76 20.33 28.91
N LEU A 654 8.97 20.73 29.34
CA LEU A 654 9.50 22.08 29.13
C LEU A 654 9.63 22.47 27.65
N LEU A 655 9.47 21.52 26.71
CA LEU A 655 9.48 21.78 25.27
C LEU A 655 8.18 22.42 24.75
N GLY A 656 7.11 22.43 25.54
CA GLY A 656 5.83 23.02 25.17
C GLY A 656 5.04 22.20 24.13
N PHE A 657 4.07 22.85 23.49
CA PHE A 657 3.19 22.25 22.48
C PHE A 657 3.53 22.76 21.07
N GLU A 658 3.56 21.83 20.12
CA GLU A 658 3.33 22.18 18.72
C GLU A 658 1.82 22.19 18.47
N GLU A 659 1.32 23.19 17.75
CA GLU A 659 -0.12 23.37 17.55
C GLU A 659 -0.47 23.73 16.11
N PHE A 660 -1.67 23.32 15.69
CA PHE A 660 -2.26 23.79 14.44
C PHE A 660 -3.77 23.98 14.57
N THR A 661 -4.27 24.98 13.86
CA THR A 661 -5.69 25.33 13.79
C THR A 661 -6.25 24.94 12.44
N LEU A 662 -7.39 24.28 12.43
CA LEU A 662 -8.12 23.90 11.23
C LEU A 662 -9.01 25.06 10.76
N GLY A 663 -8.94 25.36 9.46
CA GLY A 663 -9.86 26.28 8.79
C GLY A 663 -11.30 25.75 8.79
N SER A 664 -12.31 26.57 8.48
CA SER A 664 -13.71 26.15 8.70
C SER A 664 -14.21 25.03 7.78
N TYR A 665 -13.55 24.80 6.64
CA TYR A 665 -13.75 23.62 5.78
C TYR A 665 -12.56 22.68 5.73
N GLU A 666 -11.58 22.89 6.61
CA GLU A 666 -10.53 21.91 6.83
C GLU A 666 -10.97 20.98 7.97
N TYR A 667 -10.96 19.67 7.72
CA TYR A 667 -11.29 18.65 8.70
C TYR A 667 -10.30 17.49 8.58
N ILE A 668 -10.08 16.79 9.69
CA ILE A 668 -9.13 15.67 9.75
C ILE A 668 -9.79 14.47 9.06
N THR A 669 -9.13 13.92 8.05
CA THR A 669 -9.58 12.73 7.31
C THR A 669 -8.88 11.47 7.80
N ALA A 670 -7.61 11.58 8.19
CA ALA A 670 -6.84 10.44 8.68
C ALA A 670 -5.87 10.84 9.80
N LEU A 671 -5.52 9.86 10.64
CA LEU A 671 -4.47 9.97 11.64
C LEU A 671 -3.48 8.82 11.42
N SER A 672 -2.18 9.09 11.34
CA SER A 672 -1.14 8.07 11.42
C SER A 672 -0.19 8.35 12.57
N ALA A 673 0.29 7.30 13.21
CA ALA A 673 1.03 7.40 14.44
C ALA A 673 2.03 6.24 14.59
N TYR A 674 3.09 6.45 15.36
CA TYR A 674 4.03 5.40 15.72
C TYR A 674 3.91 5.11 17.22
N THR A 675 4.00 3.84 17.62
CA THR A 675 4.08 3.42 19.03
C THR A 675 5.36 2.67 19.30
N LYS A 676 5.85 2.76 20.53
CA LYS A 676 6.96 1.94 21.01
C LYS A 676 6.65 1.44 22.41
N THR A 677 6.79 0.14 22.61
CA THR A 677 6.80 -0.44 23.96
C THR A 677 8.16 -0.23 24.59
N LEU A 678 8.22 0.59 25.65
CA LEU A 678 9.40 0.71 26.50
C LEU A 678 9.30 -0.30 27.65
N SER A 679 10.39 -0.47 28.42
CA SER A 679 10.46 -1.45 29.52
C SER A 679 9.35 -1.28 30.57
N THR A 680 8.79 -0.08 30.71
CA THR A 680 7.80 0.26 31.74
C THR A 680 6.45 0.76 31.21
N GLN A 681 6.35 1.19 29.95
CA GLN A 681 5.11 1.76 29.39
C GLN A 681 5.13 1.75 27.86
N ASP A 682 3.94 1.64 27.25
CA ASP A 682 3.74 1.92 25.82
C ASP A 682 3.70 3.44 25.61
N VAL A 683 4.33 3.91 24.52
CA VAL A 683 4.42 5.34 24.21
C VAL A 683 4.08 5.58 22.75
N VAL A 684 3.20 6.52 22.48
CA VAL A 684 3.00 7.09 21.14
C VAL A 684 4.20 7.98 20.85
N THR A 685 5.01 7.62 19.87
CA THR A 685 6.29 8.28 19.57
C THR A 685 6.16 9.37 18.51
N SER A 686 5.16 9.27 17.63
CA SER A 686 4.80 10.36 16.71
C SER A 686 3.33 10.35 16.31
N LEU A 687 2.83 11.53 15.92
CA LEU A 687 1.48 11.75 15.39
C LEU A 687 1.54 12.56 14.09
N THR A 688 0.78 12.15 13.08
CA THR A 688 0.63 12.84 11.79
C THR A 688 -0.85 12.91 11.44
N PHE A 689 -1.37 14.12 11.28
CA PHE A 689 -2.78 14.36 10.98
C PHE A 689 -2.94 14.74 9.51
N THR A 690 -3.73 13.99 8.77
CA THR A 690 -4.08 14.32 7.38
C THR A 690 -5.47 14.95 7.36
N THR A 691 -5.59 16.04 6.62
CA THR A 691 -6.86 16.75 6.40
C THR A 691 -7.25 16.67 4.93
N ASN A 692 -8.48 17.08 4.62
CA ASN A 692 -8.94 17.26 3.25
C ASN A 692 -8.18 18.37 2.47
N LYS A 693 -7.28 19.13 3.11
CA LYS A 693 -6.47 20.15 2.45
C LYS A 693 -4.98 19.83 2.43
N LYS A 694 -4.40 19.36 3.55
CA LYS A 694 -2.96 19.13 3.70
C LYS A 694 -2.66 18.16 4.84
N THR A 695 -1.39 17.96 5.16
CA THR A 695 -0.95 17.12 6.28
C THR A 695 -0.18 17.96 7.30
N TYR A 696 -0.45 17.71 8.58
CA TYR A 696 0.20 18.32 9.74
C TYR A 696 1.05 17.27 10.47
N GLY A 697 2.26 17.66 10.87
CA GLY A 697 3.26 16.75 11.43
C GLY A 697 4.21 16.19 10.35
N PRO A 698 4.94 15.09 10.64
CA PRO A 698 4.89 14.33 11.88
C PRO A 698 5.38 15.13 13.08
N TYR A 699 4.60 15.09 14.15
CA TYR A 699 4.99 15.56 15.47
C TYR A 699 5.69 14.41 16.19
N GLY A 700 6.88 14.64 16.75
CA GLY A 700 7.67 13.59 17.41
C GLY A 700 8.47 12.71 16.45
N ASN A 701 8.97 11.57 16.96
CA ASN A 701 9.90 10.68 16.24
C ASN A 701 9.16 9.47 15.66
N LYS A 702 9.28 9.24 14.34
CA LYS A 702 8.75 8.05 13.65
C LYS A 702 9.53 6.78 14.00
N SER A 703 9.38 6.31 15.23
CA SER A 703 10.12 5.20 15.81
C SER A 703 9.18 4.18 16.45
N GLY A 704 9.24 2.92 16.02
CA GLY A 704 8.41 1.83 16.54
C GLY A 704 7.36 1.37 15.53
N LEU A 705 6.25 0.79 16.02
CA LEU A 705 5.17 0.25 15.19
C LEU A 705 4.28 1.37 14.65
N LEU A 706 4.17 1.47 13.33
CA LEU A 706 3.22 2.36 12.67
C LEU A 706 1.79 1.82 12.80
N PHE A 707 0.85 2.69 13.13
CA PHE A 707 -0.58 2.45 13.05
C PHE A 707 -1.28 3.67 12.46
N SER A 708 -2.45 3.47 11.85
CA SER A 708 -3.19 4.57 11.25
C SER A 708 -4.69 4.32 11.25
N PHE A 709 -5.43 5.41 11.37
CA PHE A 709 -6.86 5.53 11.12
C PHE A 709 -7.02 6.20 9.75
N PRO A 710 -7.28 5.42 8.68
CA PRO A 710 -7.37 5.96 7.33
C PRO A 710 -8.64 6.77 7.13
N GLU A 711 -8.71 7.45 5.98
CA GLU A 711 -9.90 8.17 5.55
C GLU A 711 -11.11 7.23 5.38
N GLU A 712 -12.23 7.60 5.99
CA GLU A 712 -13.53 6.95 5.77
C GLU A 712 -14.39 7.84 4.87
N THR A 713 -14.88 7.29 3.75
CA THR A 713 -15.70 8.04 2.79
C THR A 713 -16.90 8.70 3.46
N GLY A 714 -17.02 10.03 3.30
CA GLY A 714 -18.12 10.81 3.85
C GLY A 714 -18.00 11.13 5.34
N LYS A 715 -16.88 10.80 6.00
CA LYS A 715 -16.65 11.07 7.43
C LYS A 715 -15.36 11.85 7.69
N GLN A 716 -15.34 12.55 8.81
CA GLN A 716 -14.19 13.24 9.40
C GLN A 716 -13.88 12.63 10.78
N ILE A 717 -12.64 12.78 11.22
CA ILE A 717 -12.26 12.52 12.61
C ILE A 717 -12.68 13.74 13.45
N ALA A 718 -13.61 13.52 14.38
CA ALA A 718 -14.26 14.57 15.15
C ALA A 718 -14.16 14.37 16.67
N GLY A 719 -13.37 13.40 17.13
CA GLY A 719 -13.11 13.15 18.55
C GLY A 719 -11.94 12.20 18.73
N PHE A 720 -11.40 12.14 19.95
CA PHE A 720 -10.26 11.29 20.29
C PHE A 720 -10.48 10.61 21.64
N HIS A 721 -9.93 9.41 21.80
CA HIS A 721 -9.87 8.71 23.09
C HIS A 721 -8.56 7.92 23.21
N GLY A 722 -8.24 7.42 24.40
CA GLY A 722 -7.02 6.63 24.60
C GLY A 722 -6.61 6.51 26.06
N THR A 723 -5.31 6.35 26.28
CA THR A 723 -4.71 6.24 27.62
C THR A 723 -3.47 7.12 27.75
N SER A 724 -3.31 7.80 28.89
CA SER A 724 -2.15 8.66 29.15
C SER A 724 -1.77 8.69 30.64
N ASP A 725 -0.48 8.82 30.96
CA ASP A 725 0.04 9.18 32.30
C ASP A 725 1.11 10.27 32.19
N SER A 726 2.40 9.95 32.36
CA SER A 726 3.49 10.90 32.10
C SER A 726 3.75 11.15 30.62
N VAL A 727 3.18 10.31 29.76
CA VAL A 727 3.27 10.35 28.31
C VAL A 727 1.94 9.93 27.69
N LEU A 728 1.77 10.14 26.39
CA LEU A 728 0.64 9.57 25.65
C LEU A 728 0.91 8.09 25.38
N ASN A 729 0.13 7.19 25.98
CA ASN A 729 0.34 5.74 25.84
C ASN A 729 -0.42 5.16 24.64
N SER A 730 -1.64 5.63 24.38
CA SER A 730 -2.45 5.25 23.22
C SER A 730 -3.35 6.40 22.77
N ILE A 731 -3.75 6.37 21.51
CA ILE A 731 -4.72 7.30 20.93
C ILE A 731 -5.54 6.58 19.85
N GLU A 732 -6.84 6.85 19.87
CA GLU A 732 -7.87 6.34 18.99
C GLU A 732 -8.79 7.51 18.58
N VAL A 733 -9.66 7.29 17.59
CA VAL A 733 -10.44 8.35 16.95
C VAL A 733 -11.94 8.03 16.90
N HIS A 734 -12.75 9.07 17.01
CA HIS A 734 -14.18 9.03 16.71
C HIS A 734 -14.46 9.64 15.35
N TYR A 735 -15.22 8.94 14.51
CA TYR A 735 -15.65 9.43 13.20
C TYR A 735 -17.04 10.06 13.26
N ALA A 736 -17.22 11.20 12.60
CA ALA A 736 -18.50 11.87 12.39
C ALA A 736 -18.72 12.17 10.90
N PRO A 737 -19.96 12.27 10.40
CA PRO A 737 -20.24 12.68 9.02
C PRO A 737 -19.60 14.04 8.66
N ILE A 738 -19.14 14.20 7.42
CA ILE A 738 -18.71 15.51 6.90
C ILE A 738 -19.96 16.37 6.70
N PRO A 739 -20.03 17.60 7.24
CA PRO A 739 -21.17 18.49 7.05
C PRO A 739 -21.38 18.80 5.56
N ALA A 740 -22.47 18.32 4.98
CA ALA A 740 -22.76 18.50 3.54
C ALA A 740 -23.19 19.94 3.24
N VAL A 741 -22.39 20.66 2.45
CA VAL A 741 -22.79 21.97 1.89
C VAL A 741 -23.78 21.73 0.76
N GLN A 742 -25.00 22.24 0.92
CA GLN A 742 -26.09 22.10 -0.05
C GLN A 742 -26.14 23.33 -0.96
N LYS A 743 -26.01 23.13 -2.27
CA LYS A 743 -26.23 24.19 -3.27
C LYS A 743 -27.73 24.23 -3.62
N LEU A 744 -28.37 25.38 -3.48
CA LEU A 744 -29.66 25.65 -4.12
C LEU A 744 -29.45 26.44 -5.41
N ASP A 745 -30.14 26.05 -6.46
CA ASP A 745 -30.04 26.65 -7.78
C ASP A 745 -30.49 28.12 -7.78
N ALA A 746 -29.88 28.90 -8.67
CA ALA A 746 -30.15 30.32 -8.77
C ALA A 746 -31.59 30.58 -9.21
N GLN A 747 -32.30 31.43 -8.48
CA GLN A 747 -33.67 31.82 -8.74
C GLN A 747 -33.69 33.11 -9.55
N GLY A 748 -34.38 33.12 -10.68
CA GLY A 748 -34.37 34.20 -11.68
C GLY A 748 -34.06 33.66 -13.08
N SER A 749 -33.38 34.43 -13.92
CA SER A 749 -32.93 33.95 -15.24
C SER A 749 -31.43 33.76 -15.34
N THR A 750 -31.01 33.03 -16.37
CA THR A 750 -29.61 32.89 -16.81
C THR A 750 -29.16 34.08 -17.69
N GLY A 751 -29.79 35.25 -17.52
CA GLY A 751 -29.45 36.45 -18.29
C GLY A 751 -28.09 37.00 -17.88
N GLY A 752 -27.12 37.03 -18.82
CA GLY A 752 -25.82 37.64 -18.60
C GLY A 752 -24.69 36.66 -18.28
N THR A 753 -23.71 37.15 -17.54
CA THR A 753 -22.52 36.38 -17.13
C THR A 753 -22.80 35.65 -15.83
N GLU A 754 -22.48 34.35 -15.81
CA GLU A 754 -22.50 33.53 -14.61
C GLU A 754 -21.42 33.99 -13.63
N TRP A 755 -21.76 33.98 -12.34
CA TRP A 755 -20.84 34.26 -11.25
C TRP A 755 -21.06 33.29 -10.10
N ASP A 756 -19.97 32.93 -9.42
CA ASP A 756 -19.99 32.03 -8.27
C ASP A 756 -18.89 32.48 -7.30
N ASP A 757 -19.27 32.90 -6.09
CA ASP A 757 -18.31 33.33 -5.07
C ASP A 757 -17.67 32.14 -4.33
N GLY A 758 -18.13 30.91 -4.57
CA GLY A 758 -17.65 29.69 -3.92
C GLY A 758 -18.41 29.32 -2.65
N SER A 759 -18.20 28.08 -2.20
CA SER A 759 -18.92 27.45 -1.09
C SER A 759 -18.05 27.20 0.15
N ASP A 760 -16.79 27.64 0.14
CA ASP A 760 -15.79 27.33 1.14
C ASP A 760 -15.50 28.47 2.13
N HIS A 761 -16.49 29.35 2.35
CA HIS A 761 -16.42 30.48 3.29
C HIS A 761 -17.16 30.22 4.60
N ASP A 762 -16.63 30.70 5.72
CA ASP A 762 -17.10 30.42 7.07
C ASP A 762 -18.49 31.05 7.33
N GLY A 763 -18.77 32.16 6.64
CA GLY A 763 -20.02 32.91 6.70
C GLY A 763 -19.90 34.27 5.99
N VAL A 764 -21.04 34.93 5.83
CA VAL A 764 -21.15 36.26 5.20
C VAL A 764 -21.07 37.34 6.27
N THR A 765 -20.26 38.38 6.06
CA THR A 765 -20.07 39.48 7.02
C THR A 765 -20.59 40.82 6.54
N ASN A 766 -20.62 41.05 5.22
CA ASN A 766 -21.17 42.28 4.67
C ASN A 766 -21.85 42.00 3.33
N ILE A 767 -22.98 42.68 3.08
CA ILE A 767 -23.66 42.67 1.79
C ILE A 767 -23.80 44.10 1.32
N CYS A 768 -23.16 44.44 0.20
CA CYS A 768 -23.31 45.74 -0.45
C CYS A 768 -24.26 45.59 -1.63
N LEU A 769 -25.41 46.25 -1.57
CA LEU A 769 -26.42 46.26 -2.64
C LEU A 769 -26.52 47.64 -3.26
N GLY A 770 -26.59 47.70 -4.58
CA GLY A 770 -26.96 48.91 -5.30
C GLY A 770 -28.21 48.68 -6.14
N PHE A 771 -29.17 49.59 -6.08
CA PHE A 771 -30.44 49.45 -6.79
C PHE A 771 -31.01 50.80 -7.21
N ASN A 772 -31.94 50.76 -8.16
CA ASN A 772 -32.74 51.91 -8.57
C ASN A 772 -34.17 51.44 -8.94
N TRP A 773 -34.95 52.31 -9.55
CA TRP A 773 -36.33 52.00 -9.95
C TRP A 773 -36.46 50.94 -11.06
N LEU A 774 -35.35 50.51 -11.68
CA LEU A 774 -35.29 49.44 -12.68
C LEU A 774 -34.87 48.08 -12.08
N GLY A 775 -34.52 48.02 -10.79
CA GLY A 775 -34.16 46.78 -10.09
C GLY A 775 -32.79 46.81 -9.41
N ILE A 776 -32.34 45.63 -8.97
CA ILE A 776 -31.03 45.44 -8.34
C ILE A 776 -29.94 45.52 -9.41
N ARG A 777 -29.07 46.52 -9.27
CA ARG A 777 -28.01 46.88 -10.21
C ARG A 777 -26.71 46.17 -9.92
N GLN A 778 -26.38 46.04 -8.63
CA GLN A 778 -25.17 45.38 -8.16
C GLN A 778 -25.40 44.69 -6.83
N VAL A 779 -24.66 43.60 -6.62
CA VAL A 779 -24.47 42.97 -5.32
C VAL A 779 -23.01 42.60 -5.14
N MET A 780 -22.52 42.70 -3.91
CA MET A 780 -21.19 42.26 -3.52
C MET A 780 -21.26 41.74 -2.09
N PHE A 781 -20.66 40.57 -1.87
CA PHE A 781 -20.65 39.91 -0.58
C PHE A 781 -19.23 39.88 -0.03
N SER A 782 -19.07 40.21 1.24
CA SER A 782 -17.83 39.97 1.98
C SER A 782 -17.99 38.71 2.81
N TYR A 783 -16.96 37.88 2.80
CA TYR A 783 -16.95 36.57 3.42
C TYR A 783 -15.82 36.49 4.44
N VAL A 784 -16.02 35.70 5.50
CA VAL A 784 -14.93 35.26 6.36
C VAL A 784 -14.43 33.93 5.83
N LYS A 785 -13.12 33.78 5.68
CA LYS A 785 -12.47 32.53 5.31
C LYS A 785 -11.17 32.40 6.07
N ASP A 786 -11.03 31.33 6.84
CA ASP A 786 -9.85 31.07 7.68
C ASP A 786 -9.56 32.26 8.64
N GLU A 787 -10.62 32.81 9.25
CA GLU A 787 -10.57 33.97 10.18
C GLU A 787 -10.17 35.31 9.54
N GLU A 788 -9.99 35.37 8.22
CA GLU A 788 -9.80 36.60 7.45
C GLU A 788 -11.08 37.03 6.74
N THR A 789 -11.44 38.32 6.84
CA THR A 789 -12.53 38.89 6.06
C THR A 789 -12.03 39.36 4.71
N LYS A 790 -12.61 38.85 3.62
CA LYS A 790 -12.32 39.27 2.24
C LYS A 790 -13.57 39.77 1.56
N GLN A 791 -13.45 40.91 0.89
CA GLN A 791 -14.50 41.43 0.03
C GLN A 791 -14.52 40.64 -1.28
N GLY A 792 -15.69 40.10 -1.63
CA GLY A 792 -15.92 39.39 -2.87
C GLY A 792 -16.00 40.31 -4.09
N SER A 793 -16.21 39.70 -5.26
CA SER A 793 -16.34 40.45 -6.50
C SER A 793 -17.67 41.20 -6.57
N GLN A 794 -17.69 42.31 -7.31
CA GLN A 794 -18.94 43.00 -7.63
C GLN A 794 -19.65 42.28 -8.78
N HIS A 795 -20.89 41.89 -8.56
CA HIS A 795 -21.76 41.27 -9.56
C HIS A 795 -22.82 42.29 -9.98
N GLY A 796 -22.88 42.60 -11.27
CA GLY A 796 -23.64 43.74 -11.79
C GLY A 796 -22.84 45.04 -11.91
N LEU A 797 -23.51 46.14 -12.27
CA LEU A 797 -22.85 47.45 -12.48
C LEU A 797 -23.38 48.51 -11.51
N LYS A 798 -22.46 49.20 -10.84
CA LYS A 798 -22.78 50.36 -10.00
C LYS A 798 -23.48 51.47 -10.80
N ASP A 799 -24.70 51.81 -10.41
CA ASP A 799 -25.38 53.00 -10.96
C ASP A 799 -25.00 54.24 -10.16
N ARG A 800 -24.39 55.24 -10.83
CA ARG A 800 -24.01 56.52 -10.21
C ARG A 800 -25.20 57.33 -9.68
N ARG A 801 -26.43 57.03 -10.12
CA ARG A 801 -27.67 57.68 -9.68
C ARG A 801 -28.57 56.75 -8.85
N GLY A 802 -28.11 55.52 -8.56
CA GLY A 802 -28.83 54.55 -7.73
C GLY A 802 -28.54 54.71 -6.23
N GLN A 803 -29.35 54.08 -5.40
CA GLN A 803 -29.10 53.97 -3.96
C GLN A 803 -28.14 52.80 -3.68
N THR A 804 -27.34 52.91 -2.63
CA THR A 804 -26.47 51.83 -2.14
C THR A 804 -26.75 51.59 -0.67
N ILE A 805 -26.86 50.33 -0.26
CA ILE A 805 -27.06 49.92 1.12
C ILE A 805 -26.02 48.86 1.47
N ASP A 806 -25.44 48.98 2.67
CA ASP A 806 -24.56 48.00 3.26
C ASP A 806 -25.27 47.31 4.43
N ILE A 807 -25.28 45.99 4.42
CA ILE A 807 -25.77 45.14 5.50
C ILE A 807 -24.57 44.53 6.19
N VAL A 808 -24.30 44.95 7.43
CA VAL A 808 -23.25 44.37 8.26
C VAL A 808 -23.84 43.24 9.09
N ILE A 809 -23.22 42.07 9.01
CA ILE A 809 -23.61 40.85 9.72
C ILE A 809 -22.53 40.56 10.77
N ASN A 810 -22.92 40.55 12.04
CA ASN A 810 -21.99 40.35 13.16
C ASN A 810 -21.60 38.88 13.34
N HIS A 811 -20.83 38.34 12.38
CA HIS A 811 -20.32 36.97 12.43
C HIS A 811 -19.34 36.77 13.62
N PRO A 812 -19.34 35.62 14.32
CA PRO A 812 -20.10 34.40 14.03
C PRO A 812 -21.50 34.34 14.67
N ASP A 813 -21.82 35.28 15.57
CA ASP A 813 -23.06 35.22 16.36
C ASP A 813 -24.31 35.50 15.53
N GLU A 814 -24.16 36.35 14.50
CA GLU A 814 -25.16 36.63 13.48
C GLU A 814 -24.75 35.99 12.14
N TYR A 815 -25.67 35.27 11.50
CA TYR A 815 -25.45 34.59 10.22
C TYR A 815 -26.72 34.55 9.39
N LEU A 816 -26.58 34.53 8.06
CA LEU A 816 -27.71 34.45 7.12
C LEU A 816 -28.39 33.09 7.17
N VAL A 817 -29.71 33.08 7.22
CA VAL A 817 -30.55 31.88 7.21
C VAL A 817 -31.41 31.79 5.96
N SER A 818 -31.82 32.92 5.38
CA SER A 818 -32.59 32.93 4.15
C SER A 818 -32.41 34.19 3.32
N VAL A 819 -32.73 34.06 2.03
CA VAL A 819 -32.85 35.17 1.08
C VAL A 819 -34.19 35.06 0.38
N GLU A 820 -34.94 36.15 0.34
CA GLU A 820 -36.18 36.24 -0.42
C GLU A 820 -36.09 37.37 -1.43
N GLY A 821 -36.76 37.23 -2.58
CA GLY A 821 -36.82 38.33 -3.53
C GLY A 821 -37.93 38.16 -4.56
N TRP A 822 -37.99 39.13 -5.47
CA TRP A 822 -38.87 39.08 -6.63
C TRP A 822 -38.12 39.46 -7.89
N TYR A 823 -38.47 38.79 -8.98
CA TYR A 823 -38.10 39.19 -10.31
C TYR A 823 -39.34 39.50 -11.16
N ASP A 824 -39.20 40.46 -12.08
CA ASP A 824 -40.28 40.84 -12.99
C ASP A 824 -40.31 39.95 -14.25
N SER A 825 -41.20 40.27 -15.19
CA SER A 825 -41.31 39.54 -16.47
C SER A 825 -40.08 39.66 -17.37
N SER A 826 -39.15 40.58 -17.07
CA SER A 826 -37.84 40.65 -17.73
C SER A 826 -36.79 39.77 -17.06
N ASN A 827 -37.17 39.05 -16.00
CA ASN A 827 -36.32 38.24 -15.14
C ASN A 827 -35.16 39.03 -14.52
N THR A 828 -35.42 40.29 -14.17
CA THR A 828 -34.52 41.12 -13.37
C THR A 828 -34.97 41.10 -11.93
N ILE A 829 -34.06 40.89 -10.97
CA ILE A 829 -34.39 40.96 -9.55
C ILE A 829 -34.72 42.41 -9.22
N MET A 830 -35.98 42.66 -8.83
CA MET A 830 -36.52 43.98 -8.53
C MET A 830 -36.36 44.36 -7.07
N GLY A 831 -36.43 43.37 -6.18
CA GLY A 831 -36.22 43.56 -4.75
C GLY A 831 -35.76 42.28 -4.08
N ILE A 832 -34.97 42.44 -3.03
CA ILE A 832 -34.35 41.34 -2.27
C ILE A 832 -34.34 41.66 -0.78
N LYS A 833 -34.47 40.62 0.05
CA LYS A 833 -34.50 40.65 1.51
C LYS A 833 -33.55 39.58 2.03
N PHE A 834 -32.82 39.92 3.08
CA PHE A 834 -31.94 39.00 3.77
C PHE A 834 -32.43 38.80 5.20
N GLU A 835 -32.41 37.56 5.65
CA GLU A 835 -32.77 37.20 7.02
C GLU A 835 -31.59 36.53 7.70
N THR A 836 -31.26 36.99 8.89
CA THR A 836 -30.27 36.37 9.77
C THR A 836 -30.97 35.66 10.93
N ASN A 837 -30.24 34.86 11.69
CA ASN A 837 -30.73 34.26 12.92
C ASN A 837 -31.11 35.30 14.02
N GLN A 838 -30.77 36.58 13.84
CA GLN A 838 -31.04 37.63 14.84
C GLN A 838 -31.93 38.76 14.31
N LYS A 839 -31.91 39.03 13.00
CA LYS A 839 -32.55 40.19 12.38
C LYS A 839 -33.17 39.84 11.04
N ILE A 840 -34.26 40.53 10.74
CA ILE A 840 -34.82 40.58 9.40
C ILE A 840 -34.41 41.93 8.82
N HIS A 841 -33.64 41.95 7.74
CA HIS A 841 -33.31 43.18 7.02
C HIS A 841 -34.45 43.50 6.05
N ASP A 842 -35.02 44.70 6.13
CA ASP A 842 -36.14 45.11 5.27
C ASP A 842 -35.81 45.01 3.77
N TYR A 843 -36.86 44.89 2.95
CA TYR A 843 -36.74 44.76 1.49
C TYR A 843 -35.98 45.94 0.88
N MET A 844 -35.02 45.61 0.02
CA MET A 844 -34.22 46.57 -0.73
C MET A 844 -34.59 46.48 -2.21
N GLY A 845 -34.83 47.62 -2.85
CA GLY A 845 -35.38 47.68 -4.21
C GLY A 845 -36.89 47.94 -4.24
N LEU A 846 -37.54 47.61 -5.35
CA LEU A 846 -38.98 47.79 -5.54
C LEU A 846 -39.72 46.47 -5.36
N MET A 847 -40.61 46.42 -4.36
CA MET A 847 -41.56 45.32 -4.22
C MET A 847 -42.62 45.44 -5.31
N ASN A 848 -42.50 44.63 -6.36
CA ASN A 848 -43.52 44.56 -7.41
C ASN A 848 -44.49 43.42 -7.08
N ALA A 849 -45.71 43.76 -6.66
CA ALA A 849 -46.77 42.79 -6.35
C ALA A 849 -47.20 41.92 -7.55
N SER A 850 -46.79 42.28 -8.78
CA SER A 850 -47.03 41.50 -10.01
C SER A 850 -45.85 40.61 -10.43
N GLY A 851 -44.71 40.66 -9.73
CA GLY A 851 -43.52 39.84 -10.01
C GLY A 851 -43.58 38.44 -9.37
N THR A 852 -42.67 37.54 -9.78
CA THR A 852 -42.57 36.19 -9.22
C THR A 852 -41.69 36.20 -7.97
N LYS A 853 -42.22 35.70 -6.84
CA LYS A 853 -41.48 35.58 -5.58
C LYS A 853 -40.59 34.34 -5.59
N PHE A 854 -39.38 34.44 -5.05
CA PHE A 854 -38.53 33.30 -4.71
C PHE A 854 -38.07 33.37 -3.25
N SER A 855 -37.70 32.22 -2.71
CA SER A 855 -37.06 32.09 -1.40
C SER A 855 -35.97 31.03 -1.47
N LEU A 856 -34.81 31.34 -0.90
CA LEU A 856 -33.69 30.45 -0.69
C LEU A 856 -33.56 30.25 0.82
N GLN A 857 -34.00 29.10 1.29
CA GLN A 857 -33.91 28.72 2.69
C GLN A 857 -33.76 27.20 2.78
N VAL A 858 -32.89 26.75 3.68
CA VAL A 858 -32.82 25.35 4.07
C VAL A 858 -32.93 25.29 5.59
N GLN A 859 -33.83 24.44 6.08
CA GLN A 859 -34.03 24.24 7.51
C GLN A 859 -32.72 23.81 8.18
N ASP A 860 -32.43 24.36 9.36
CA ASP A 860 -31.25 24.02 10.18
C ASP A 860 -29.90 24.24 9.48
N LYS A 861 -29.83 25.18 8.52
CA LYS A 861 -28.60 25.57 7.82
C LYS A 861 -28.42 27.09 7.75
N LYS A 862 -27.16 27.53 7.66
CA LYS A 862 -26.78 28.92 7.35
C LYS A 862 -26.28 29.06 5.92
N ILE A 863 -26.41 30.26 5.36
CA ILE A 863 -25.85 30.58 4.04
C ILE A 863 -24.37 30.96 4.18
N VAL A 864 -23.53 30.33 3.37
CA VAL A 864 -22.08 30.48 3.38
C VAL A 864 -21.50 31.01 2.06
N GLY A 865 -22.29 31.04 1.00
CA GLY A 865 -21.84 31.52 -0.31
C GLY A 865 -23.01 31.79 -1.25
N PHE A 866 -22.75 32.55 -2.31
CA PHE A 866 -23.74 32.90 -3.32
C PHE A 866 -23.22 32.64 -4.74
N HIS A 867 -24.13 32.37 -5.66
CA HIS A 867 -23.88 32.23 -7.09
C HIS A 867 -25.07 32.78 -7.89
N GLY A 868 -24.94 32.98 -9.20
CA GLY A 868 -26.05 33.44 -10.04
C GLY A 868 -25.60 34.02 -11.37
N PHE A 869 -26.45 34.87 -11.96
CA PHE A 869 -26.20 35.52 -13.25
C PHE A 869 -26.41 37.05 -13.15
N SER A 870 -25.54 37.83 -13.81
CA SER A 870 -25.66 39.28 -13.84
C SER A 870 -25.18 39.93 -15.15
N THR A 871 -25.70 41.12 -15.44
CA THR A 871 -25.26 42.02 -16.52
C THR A 871 -24.97 43.42 -15.94
N ALA A 872 -25.68 44.46 -16.39
CA ALA A 872 -25.83 45.71 -15.67
C ALA A 872 -26.86 45.61 -14.52
N PHE A 873 -27.54 44.46 -14.40
CA PHE A 873 -28.51 44.13 -13.37
C PHE A 873 -28.26 42.72 -12.83
N LEU A 874 -28.78 42.44 -11.64
CA LEU A 874 -28.81 41.10 -11.06
C LEU A 874 -30.00 40.33 -11.64
N HIS A 875 -29.72 39.23 -12.35
CA HIS A 875 -30.74 38.41 -13.02
C HIS A 875 -31.17 37.19 -12.22
N SER A 876 -30.25 36.62 -11.44
CA SER A 876 -30.57 35.53 -10.53
C SER A 876 -29.59 35.45 -9.37
N VAL A 877 -30.03 34.82 -8.29
CA VAL A 877 -29.22 34.52 -7.11
C VAL A 877 -29.56 33.12 -6.61
N GLY A 878 -28.53 32.33 -6.31
CA GLY A 878 -28.55 31.04 -5.65
C GLY A 878 -27.61 31.07 -4.46
N ALA A 879 -27.70 30.06 -3.58
CA ALA A 879 -26.98 30.07 -2.32
C ALA A 879 -26.43 28.69 -1.94
N TYR A 880 -25.30 28.71 -1.23
CA TYR A 880 -24.69 27.55 -0.59
C TYR A 880 -25.06 27.52 0.89
N PHE A 881 -25.59 26.40 1.35
CA PHE A 881 -26.08 26.20 2.72
C PHE A 881 -25.21 25.19 3.46
N ALA A 882 -24.60 25.62 4.56
CA ALA A 882 -23.88 24.74 5.48
C ALA A 882 -24.76 24.42 6.70
N PRO A 883 -24.73 23.18 7.23
CA PRO A 883 -25.42 22.83 8.47
C PRO A 883 -25.11 23.80 9.61
N LEU A 884 -26.14 24.16 10.38
CA LEU A 884 -25.93 24.63 11.74
C LEU A 884 -25.41 23.40 12.50
N SER A 885 -24.19 23.43 12.99
CA SER A 885 -23.61 22.26 13.67
C SER A 885 -24.55 21.85 14.82
N SER A 886 -24.80 20.54 14.97
CA SER A 886 -25.96 19.98 15.66
C SER A 886 -26.03 20.38 17.14
N THR A 887 -27.16 20.94 17.57
CA THR A 887 -27.55 20.83 18.98
C THR A 887 -28.09 19.42 19.22
N THR A 888 -27.34 18.63 19.98
CA THR A 888 -27.88 17.43 20.61
C THR A 888 -29.07 17.85 21.46
N THR A 889 -30.26 17.41 21.04
CA THR A 889 -31.50 17.58 21.80
C THR A 889 -31.39 16.74 23.07
N THR A 890 -31.02 17.38 24.18
CA THR A 890 -31.28 16.80 25.50
C THR A 890 -32.80 16.79 25.71
N PRO A 891 -33.41 15.67 26.13
CA PRO A 891 -34.83 15.66 26.46
C PRO A 891 -35.07 16.63 27.62
N ILE A 892 -36.06 17.51 27.46
CA ILE A 892 -36.56 18.38 28.52
C ILE A 892 -37.14 17.48 29.62
N VAL A 893 -36.40 17.29 30.70
CA VAL A 893 -36.97 16.79 31.96
C VAL A 893 -37.63 17.96 32.65
N THR A 894 -38.96 17.94 32.74
CA THR A 894 -39.73 18.90 33.51
C THR A 894 -39.40 18.79 35.01
N PRO A 895 -39.27 19.93 35.74
CA PRO A 895 -38.94 19.93 37.15
C PRO A 895 -40.14 19.48 37.98
N LYS A 896 -40.23 18.18 38.27
CA LYS A 896 -41.15 17.66 39.31
C LYS A 896 -40.72 16.37 40.01
N GLU A 897 -39.44 15.98 39.98
CA GLU A 897 -38.98 14.75 40.64
C GLU A 897 -37.64 14.90 41.37
N LEU A 898 -37.43 16.04 42.04
CA LEU A 898 -36.34 16.25 43.00
C LEU A 898 -36.88 16.80 44.34
N GLU A 899 -37.87 16.11 44.90
CA GLU A 899 -38.23 16.20 46.33
C GLU A 899 -38.47 14.78 46.87
N ALA A 900 -37.41 14.00 47.06
CA ALA A 900 -37.38 12.93 48.05
C ALA A 900 -35.94 12.45 48.27
N LYS A 901 -35.46 12.62 49.51
CA LYS A 901 -34.17 12.15 50.08
C LYS A 901 -32.98 13.03 49.67
N GLY A 902 -32.52 14.02 50.45
CA GLY A 902 -32.56 14.15 51.90
C GLY A 902 -31.54 13.23 52.56
N GLY A 903 -30.45 13.81 53.08
CA GLY A 903 -29.74 13.27 54.24
C GLY A 903 -28.23 13.12 54.12
N GLU A 904 -27.52 13.97 54.88
CA GLU A 904 -26.26 13.68 55.62
C GLU A 904 -24.96 13.52 54.82
N SER A 905 -23.80 14.03 55.22
CA SER A 905 -23.37 14.90 56.34
C SER A 905 -21.94 15.33 56.02
N GLU A 906 -21.50 16.44 56.62
CA GLU A 906 -20.13 16.95 56.61
C GLU A 906 -19.07 15.91 57.04
N SER A 907 -17.93 15.88 56.33
CA SER A 907 -16.58 16.02 56.89
C SER A 907 -15.56 16.24 55.79
#